data_AF-A0A146G2B0-F1
#
_entry.id   AF-A0A146G2B0-F1
#
_cell.length_a   1.000
_cell.length_b   1.000
_cell.length_c   1.000
_cell.angle_alpha   90.00
_cell.angle_beta   90.00
_cell.angle_gamma   90.00
#
_symmetry.space_group_name_H-M   'P 1'
#
loop_
_entity.id
_entity.type
_entity.pdbx_description
1 polymer ?
#
loop_
_entity_poly.entity_id
_entity_poly.type
_entity_poly.pdbx_seq_one_letter_code
_entity_poly.pdbx_strand_id
1 'polypeptide(L)'
;MECLKTLGGEEEEQAKEERGRPSSSQSQKQESSGTSRIDMDPETDSDDSNLDPSYEERKDFPRASDETMVNAYLLGLASLITLSIEGVEAHWTSERKGYKFCDENGIKLYEARTDGHLYLSNNGKTMAIVEVKPVLRDESPRVMMQETAQMAAWIHAEQDLIQADDLSEQSRKCNSVQIHDVRGKMWPAAGSEKFEGVTARIPSLSRYNLKCLPLAHCAWVNHNLTPLTSSTHFQHTMHIVWRNSAEPAVYEEARVGRVFNHRRPQRFPLAVVKATSTKDIIAAVKLAAEKNCRVAIRSGGHSWAAWSVRDESILIDLGNYKHLEVDAENRIAIATPSMTGKELNGILIKDYGLMFPGGHCPDAWVAFCYKAEWDGIVGSVNPLQPLYLDWLTSARQNWGWACERVQAVDVVTATGELLHCNATQNRDLYWAARGAGPGFPGVVTQYHLELIPYPKDGFRSSGYVYPIRQYRQVFDWLLSITPSFDEDTEIAAVAAYPEGIDEHCFFVLFVAMKSTPEEAEKALRPAQITRPTGAIQEWFCQVDSLENQYTNQANANPERHRYCAENAYIRNDADVPAVLEEAFTTLPHKKAFALWYAMYPCSRRKLPDMALSMQSDHYFALYTVWEEEKDDARCQTWVADVMKRVQRHGVGSYLGDADFQVRKTRYWADDNARRLMDIRRKWDPQGRICGYLDKGDQSGTRGLDNAKESKL
;
A
#
# COMPACT_ATOMS: atom_id res chain seq x y z
N MET A 1 -32.59 -23.51 -40.45
CA MET A 1 -31.88 -24.75 -40.06
C MET A 1 -32.04 -24.87 -38.55
N GLU A 2 -33.08 -25.47 -37.98
CA GLU A 2 -33.87 -26.67 -38.39
C GLU A 2 -33.10 -27.99 -38.18
N CYS A 3 -33.72 -28.93 -37.45
CA CYS A 3 -33.27 -30.29 -37.05
C CYS A 3 -32.04 -30.39 -36.10
N LEU A 4 -31.99 -31.22 -35.05
CA LEU A 4 -32.89 -32.25 -34.45
C LEU A 4 -32.94 -32.07 -32.90
N LYS A 5 -34.03 -32.25 -32.14
CA LYS A 5 -34.91 -33.44 -31.87
C LYS A 5 -34.24 -34.55 -31.01
N THR A 6 -34.52 -34.62 -29.69
CA THR A 6 -35.49 -35.53 -28.95
C THR A 6 -35.05 -37.01 -28.90
N LEU A 7 -35.13 -37.84 -27.83
CA LEU A 7 -35.71 -37.90 -26.46
C LEU A 7 -34.90 -38.99 -25.66
N GLY A 8 -35.12 -39.40 -24.39
CA GLY A 8 -36.05 -39.06 -23.28
C GLY A 8 -36.15 -40.22 -22.24
N GLY A 9 -36.56 -39.97 -20.98
CA GLY A 9 -36.73 -40.93 -19.86
C GLY A 9 -35.65 -40.80 -18.76
N GLU A 10 -35.94 -40.59 -17.45
CA GLU A 10 -36.77 -41.35 -16.46
C GLU A 10 -36.11 -42.69 -16.06
N GLU A 11 -36.02 -43.15 -14.79
CA GLU A 11 -36.44 -42.60 -13.48
C GLU A 11 -35.60 -43.22 -12.32
N GLU A 12 -36.08 -43.18 -11.07
CA GLU A 12 -35.34 -43.37 -9.80
C GLU A 12 -35.06 -44.83 -9.31
N GLU A 13 -34.21 -44.88 -8.26
CA GLU A 13 -34.28 -45.73 -7.04
C GLU A 13 -33.59 -47.13 -6.86
N GLN A 14 -32.90 -47.22 -5.70
CA GLN A 14 -32.80 -48.31 -4.70
C GLN A 14 -31.82 -49.51 -4.77
N ALA A 15 -31.38 -49.86 -3.54
CA ALA A 15 -31.01 -51.19 -2.98
C ALA A 15 -29.59 -51.82 -3.13
N LYS A 16 -28.74 -51.51 -2.12
CA LYS A 16 -28.05 -52.44 -1.16
C LYS A 16 -27.81 -53.94 -1.49
N GLU A 17 -26.58 -54.39 -1.13
CA GLU A 17 -26.19 -55.65 -0.41
C GLU A 17 -26.60 -57.02 -1.03
N GLU A 18 -25.93 -58.17 -0.86
CA GLU A 18 -24.72 -58.62 -0.13
C GLU A 18 -24.29 -60.00 -0.69
N ARG A 19 -23.02 -60.42 -0.49
CA ARG A 19 -22.46 -61.82 -0.47
C ARG A 19 -20.93 -61.72 -0.62
N GLY A 20 -20.06 -62.47 0.05
CA GLY A 20 -20.20 -63.48 1.10
C GLY A 20 -18.83 -64.13 1.38
N ARG A 21 -18.52 -64.40 2.66
CA ARG A 21 -17.29 -65.03 3.24
C ARG A 21 -16.82 -66.35 2.55
N PRO A 22 -15.57 -66.86 2.73
CA PRO A 22 -14.81 -66.89 4.01
C PRO A 22 -13.27 -66.73 3.92
N SER A 23 -12.54 -67.32 4.88
CA SER A 23 -11.33 -66.83 5.53
C SER A 23 -10.02 -67.63 5.31
N SER A 24 -8.92 -67.00 5.76
CA SER A 24 -7.80 -67.57 6.53
C SER A 24 -6.71 -68.45 5.88
N SER A 25 -5.48 -67.90 5.93
CA SER A 25 -4.26 -68.46 6.57
C SER A 25 -3.09 -68.98 5.72
N GLN A 26 -1.90 -68.56 6.18
CA GLN A 26 -0.57 -69.22 6.19
C GLN A 26 0.35 -69.26 4.95
N SER A 27 1.39 -68.41 5.07
CA SER A 27 2.84 -68.75 5.11
C SER A 27 3.65 -69.04 3.82
N GLN A 28 4.71 -68.23 3.67
CA GLN A 28 6.04 -68.54 3.10
C GLN A 28 6.08 -68.86 1.58
N LYS A 29 7.12 -68.53 0.79
CA LYS A 29 8.56 -68.43 1.11
C LYS A 29 9.36 -67.74 -0.02
N GLN A 30 10.54 -67.19 0.33
CA GLN A 30 11.81 -67.15 -0.44
C GLN A 30 12.07 -66.16 -1.62
N GLU A 31 13.38 -65.88 -1.77
CA GLU A 31 14.14 -65.26 -2.89
C GLU A 31 14.03 -63.73 -3.11
N SER A 32 15.08 -63.00 -3.53
CA SER A 32 16.55 -63.24 -3.52
C SER A 32 17.36 -61.95 -3.75
N SER A 33 18.61 -61.92 -3.25
CA SER A 33 19.79 -61.10 -3.67
C SER A 33 19.64 -59.83 -4.54
N GLY A 34 20.20 -58.69 -4.11
CA GLY A 34 20.24 -57.48 -4.96
C GLY A 34 21.04 -56.25 -4.48
N THR A 35 22.31 -56.40 -4.06
CA THR A 35 23.33 -55.33 -3.89
C THR A 35 23.09 -54.16 -2.90
N SER A 36 24.09 -53.94 -2.06
CA SER A 36 24.16 -52.92 -0.99
C SER A 36 24.03 -51.46 -1.45
N ARG A 37 23.22 -50.68 -0.74
CA ARG A 37 23.54 -49.27 -0.46
C ARG A 37 24.39 -49.19 0.81
N ILE A 38 25.22 -48.16 0.88
CA ILE A 38 26.02 -47.85 2.05
C ILE A 38 25.10 -47.18 3.07
N ASP A 39 24.91 -47.80 4.22
CA ASP A 39 24.28 -47.13 5.37
C ASP A 39 25.23 -46.05 5.90
N MET A 40 24.69 -44.85 6.09
CA MET A 40 25.33 -43.71 6.73
C MET A 40 24.44 -43.27 7.89
N ASP A 41 24.24 -44.18 8.84
CA ASP A 41 23.57 -43.91 10.11
C ASP A 41 24.60 -43.96 11.25
N PRO A 42 25.08 -42.80 11.75
CA PRO A 42 25.92 -42.77 12.94
C PRO A 42 25.02 -42.97 14.16
N GLU A 43 25.05 -44.20 14.70
CA GLU A 43 24.28 -44.64 15.87
C GLU A 43 24.18 -43.55 16.95
N THR A 44 22.96 -43.05 17.16
CA THR A 44 22.64 -42.20 18.30
C THR A 44 22.20 -43.12 19.44
N ASP A 45 22.88 -43.08 20.58
CA ASP A 45 22.44 -43.79 21.80
C ASP A 45 20.95 -43.50 22.07
N SER A 46 20.20 -44.55 22.40
CA SER A 46 18.74 -44.49 22.52
C SER A 46 18.28 -43.41 23.51
N ASP A 47 17.36 -42.54 23.08
CA ASP A 47 16.72 -41.55 23.94
C ASP A 47 16.17 -42.20 25.21
N ASP A 48 16.46 -41.56 26.35
CA ASP A 48 16.12 -42.03 27.70
C ASP A 48 14.64 -41.75 28.02
N SER A 49 13.77 -42.31 27.18
CA SER A 49 12.32 -42.05 27.09
C SER A 49 11.48 -42.50 28.30
N ASN A 50 12.14 -42.95 29.38
CA ASN A 50 11.50 -43.50 30.57
C ASN A 50 11.26 -42.47 31.70
N LEU A 51 11.55 -41.18 31.50
CA LEU A 51 11.49 -40.16 32.57
C LEU A 51 10.38 -39.10 32.44
N ASP A 52 9.64 -39.01 31.33
CA ASP A 52 8.45 -38.15 31.23
C ASP A 52 7.16 -38.98 31.05
N PRO A 53 6.40 -39.24 32.14
CA PRO A 53 5.14 -39.97 32.08
C PRO A 53 3.97 -39.16 31.47
N SER A 54 4.22 -37.95 30.95
CA SER A 54 3.23 -37.08 30.28
C SER A 54 3.47 -36.90 28.77
N TYR A 55 4.49 -37.55 28.21
CA TYR A 55 4.87 -37.40 26.81
C TYR A 55 4.06 -38.32 25.86
N GLU A 56 3.10 -37.75 25.14
CA GLU A 56 2.48 -38.39 23.98
C GLU A 56 3.08 -37.86 22.67
N GLU A 57 3.60 -38.77 21.84
CA GLU A 57 4.18 -38.44 20.54
C GLU A 57 3.07 -38.11 19.52
N ARG A 58 2.95 -36.83 19.13
CA ARG A 58 1.99 -36.39 18.09
C ARG A 58 2.32 -37.06 16.75
N LYS A 59 1.40 -37.88 16.23
CA LYS A 59 1.59 -38.72 15.02
C LYS A 59 1.53 -37.96 13.69
N ASP A 60 1.24 -36.66 13.71
CA ASP A 60 0.90 -35.90 12.51
C ASP A 60 2.11 -35.47 11.66
N PHE A 61 3.34 -35.63 12.19
CA PHE A 61 4.59 -35.35 11.46
C PHE A 61 5.68 -36.40 11.77
N PRO A 62 6.22 -37.12 10.77
CA PRO A 62 7.42 -37.95 10.96
C PRO A 62 8.66 -37.05 11.15
N ARG A 63 9.29 -37.15 12.32
CA ARG A 63 10.21 -36.15 12.90
C ARG A 63 11.52 -35.82 12.17
N ALA A 64 11.90 -36.53 11.11
CA ALA A 64 13.29 -36.53 10.64
C ALA A 64 13.57 -35.87 9.28
N SER A 65 12.66 -35.96 8.29
CA SER A 65 12.99 -35.52 6.92
C SER A 65 12.99 -34.00 6.76
N ASP A 66 11.95 -33.35 7.28
CA ASP A 66 11.65 -31.96 6.91
C ASP A 66 12.49 -30.97 7.73
N GLU A 67 12.72 -31.24 9.02
CA GLU A 67 13.67 -30.48 9.86
C GLU A 67 15.07 -30.48 9.23
N THR A 68 15.59 -31.67 8.90
CA THR A 68 16.93 -31.85 8.30
C THR A 68 17.06 -31.12 6.96
N MET A 69 16.03 -31.22 6.11
CA MET A 69 16.01 -30.54 4.81
C MET A 69 16.01 -29.00 4.97
N VAL A 70 15.19 -28.45 5.87
CA VAL A 70 15.14 -27.00 6.11
C VAL A 70 16.44 -26.49 6.74
N ASN A 71 17.00 -27.22 7.72
CA ASN A 71 18.31 -26.93 8.31
C ASN A 71 19.41 -26.88 7.24
N ALA A 72 19.45 -27.85 6.33
CA ALA A 72 20.43 -27.89 5.24
C ALA A 72 20.32 -26.69 4.29
N TYR A 73 19.10 -26.30 3.88
CA TYR A 73 18.90 -25.10 3.05
C TYR A 73 19.27 -23.81 3.78
N LEU A 74 18.95 -23.70 5.07
CA LEU A 74 19.25 -22.52 5.88
C LEU A 74 20.76 -22.34 6.09
N LEU A 75 21.47 -23.42 6.44
CA LEU A 75 22.93 -23.42 6.58
C LEU A 75 23.63 -23.18 5.23
N GLY A 76 23.09 -23.68 4.13
CA GLY A 76 23.58 -23.38 2.78
C GLY A 76 23.46 -21.90 2.41
N LEU A 77 22.31 -21.28 2.68
CA LEU A 77 22.10 -19.84 2.49
C LEU A 77 23.02 -19.01 3.40
N ALA A 78 23.12 -19.37 4.68
CA ALA A 78 23.99 -18.69 5.63
C ALA A 78 25.47 -18.77 5.23
N SER A 79 25.91 -19.94 4.74
CA SER A 79 27.27 -20.14 4.18
C SER A 79 27.54 -19.24 2.98
N LEU A 80 26.60 -19.13 2.04
CA LEU A 80 26.73 -18.24 0.88
C LEU A 80 26.84 -16.76 1.29
N ILE A 81 26.06 -16.33 2.29
CA ILE A 81 26.14 -14.97 2.83
C ILE A 81 27.52 -14.74 3.46
N THR A 82 27.98 -15.64 4.34
CA THR A 82 29.29 -15.52 5.00
C THR A 82 30.45 -15.51 4.00
N LEU A 83 30.43 -16.38 2.98
CA LEU A 83 31.44 -16.42 1.92
C LEU A 83 31.43 -15.18 1.00
N SER A 84 30.31 -14.45 0.93
CA SER A 84 30.20 -13.22 0.11
C SER A 84 30.80 -11.97 0.75
N ILE A 85 31.23 -12.05 2.02
CA ILE A 85 31.77 -10.91 2.78
C ILE A 85 33.28 -11.07 2.94
N GLU A 86 34.03 -10.25 2.22
CA GLU A 86 35.49 -10.24 2.25
C GLU A 86 36.01 -9.89 3.67
N GLY A 87 36.89 -10.73 4.22
CA GLY A 87 37.46 -10.58 5.56
C GLY A 87 36.75 -11.33 6.71
N VAL A 88 35.70 -12.11 6.44
CA VAL A 88 35.03 -12.94 7.47
C VAL A 88 35.57 -14.39 7.47
N GLU A 89 36.42 -14.72 8.44
CA GLU A 89 36.96 -16.07 8.66
C GLU A 89 36.05 -16.94 9.55
N ALA A 90 34.81 -17.18 9.11
CA ALA A 90 33.83 -17.97 9.85
C ALA A 90 33.13 -19.00 8.95
N HIS A 91 32.77 -20.15 9.52
CA HIS A 91 32.16 -21.26 8.78
C HIS A 91 30.91 -21.79 9.49
N TRP A 92 29.83 -21.94 8.73
CA TRP A 92 28.62 -22.64 9.16
C TRP A 92 28.79 -24.14 8.94
N THR A 93 28.34 -24.93 9.90
CA THR A 93 28.33 -26.40 9.83
C THR A 93 26.99 -26.97 10.29
N SER A 94 26.60 -28.10 9.71
CA SER A 94 25.51 -28.96 10.17
C SER A 94 25.97 -29.97 11.24
N GLU A 95 27.20 -29.84 11.75
CA GLU A 95 27.69 -30.62 12.87
C GLU A 95 26.92 -30.23 14.14
N ARG A 96 26.24 -31.23 14.73
CA ARG A 96 25.45 -31.05 15.95
C ARG A 96 26.37 -30.84 17.14
N LYS A 97 26.34 -29.65 17.74
CA LYS A 97 27.17 -29.33 18.92
C LYS A 97 26.38 -29.63 20.20
N GLY A 98 26.99 -30.43 21.09
CA GLY A 98 26.42 -30.80 22.38
C GLY A 98 26.93 -29.91 23.52
N TYR A 99 26.00 -29.35 24.30
CA TYR A 99 26.27 -28.54 25.49
C TYR A 99 25.80 -29.31 26.73
N LYS A 100 26.72 -29.64 27.64
CA LYS A 100 26.41 -30.35 28.89
C LYS A 100 26.33 -29.36 30.06
N PHE A 101 25.26 -29.44 30.81
CA PHE A 101 25.06 -28.70 32.06
C PHE A 101 25.24 -29.66 33.23
N CYS A 102 26.19 -29.38 34.11
CA CYS A 102 26.49 -30.18 35.29
C CYS A 102 26.22 -29.41 36.59
N ASP A 103 25.99 -30.12 37.68
CA ASP A 103 25.93 -29.53 39.03
C ASP A 103 27.33 -29.15 39.54
N GLU A 104 27.39 -28.55 40.74
CA GLU A 104 28.64 -28.16 41.41
C GLU A 104 29.58 -29.34 41.71
N ASN A 105 29.09 -30.58 41.64
CA ASN A 105 29.87 -31.82 41.83
C ASN A 105 30.29 -32.46 40.49
N GLY A 106 29.97 -31.84 39.35
CA GLY A 106 30.27 -32.34 38.00
C GLY A 106 29.28 -33.39 37.47
N ILE A 107 28.16 -33.64 38.16
CA ILE A 107 27.12 -34.59 37.73
C ILE A 107 26.28 -33.93 36.62
N LYS A 108 26.18 -34.59 35.45
CA LYS A 108 25.34 -34.12 34.33
C LYS A 108 23.88 -34.03 34.78
N LEU A 109 23.34 -32.81 34.79
CA LEU A 109 21.93 -32.53 35.04
C LEU A 109 21.11 -32.48 33.73
N TYR A 110 21.72 -31.98 32.65
CA TYR A 110 21.06 -31.79 31.36
C TYR A 110 22.09 -31.79 30.21
N GLU A 111 21.66 -32.14 29.00
CA GLU A 111 22.45 -31.98 27.76
C GLU A 111 21.54 -31.48 26.65
N ALA A 112 21.92 -30.38 26.02
CA ALA A 112 21.30 -29.86 24.81
C ALA A 112 22.17 -30.19 23.61
N ARG A 113 21.57 -30.41 22.44
CA ARG A 113 22.27 -30.49 21.15
C ARG A 113 21.61 -29.53 20.17
N THR A 114 22.39 -28.86 19.33
CA THR A 114 21.90 -27.95 18.28
C THR A 114 22.03 -28.59 16.90
N ASP A 115 21.17 -28.24 15.95
CA ASP A 115 21.18 -28.78 14.58
C ASP A 115 22.25 -28.17 13.65
N GLY A 116 22.81 -27.02 14.01
CA GLY A 116 23.95 -26.43 13.32
C GLY A 116 24.56 -25.27 14.08
N HIS A 117 25.74 -24.82 13.66
CA HIS A 117 26.40 -23.68 14.29
C HIS A 117 27.39 -22.96 13.36
N LEU A 118 27.67 -21.69 13.68
CA LEU A 118 28.75 -20.88 13.12
C LEU A 118 29.95 -20.96 14.05
N TYR A 119 31.12 -21.35 13.55
CA TYR A 119 32.38 -21.27 14.29
C TYR A 119 33.40 -20.38 13.59
N LEU A 120 34.29 -19.78 14.37
CA LEU A 120 35.44 -19.03 13.85
C LEU A 120 36.58 -19.97 13.48
N SER A 121 37.12 -19.84 12.27
CA SER A 121 38.14 -20.75 11.71
C SER A 121 39.44 -20.78 12.51
N ASN A 122 39.69 -19.73 13.30
CA ASN A 122 40.92 -19.47 14.03
C ASN A 122 40.86 -19.82 15.53
N ASN A 123 39.70 -20.21 16.08
CA ASN A 123 39.61 -20.72 17.47
C ASN A 123 38.53 -21.79 17.76
N GLY A 124 37.62 -22.10 16.82
CA GLY A 124 36.56 -23.10 17.01
C GLY A 124 35.46 -22.72 18.01
N LYS A 125 35.42 -21.47 18.51
CA LYS A 125 34.33 -20.97 19.36
C LYS A 125 33.05 -20.84 18.53
N THR A 126 31.91 -21.23 19.09
CA THR A 126 30.62 -21.03 18.44
C THR A 126 30.19 -19.58 18.62
N MET A 127 29.86 -18.91 17.51
CA MET A 127 29.39 -17.52 17.49
C MET A 127 27.88 -17.40 17.28
N ALA A 128 27.26 -18.44 16.71
CA ALA A 128 25.81 -18.55 16.55
C ALA A 128 25.39 -20.02 16.44
N ILE A 129 24.19 -20.34 16.88
CA ILE A 129 23.56 -21.66 16.74
C ILE A 129 22.34 -21.59 15.82
N VAL A 130 22.03 -22.70 15.16
CA VAL A 130 20.84 -22.86 14.31
C VAL A 130 20.07 -24.09 14.79
N GLU A 131 18.76 -23.92 14.93
CA GLU A 131 17.80 -24.96 15.27
C GLU A 131 16.52 -24.71 14.46
N VAL A 132 15.90 -25.76 13.94
CA VAL A 132 14.59 -25.71 13.26
C VAL A 132 13.66 -26.72 13.91
N LYS A 133 12.41 -26.34 14.13
CA LYS A 133 11.36 -27.22 14.66
C LYS A 133 10.05 -27.06 13.88
N PRO A 134 9.29 -28.14 13.64
CA PRO A 134 8.05 -28.11 12.88
C PRO A 134 6.94 -27.47 13.71
N VAL A 135 6.22 -26.53 13.11
CA VAL A 135 5.13 -25.78 13.76
C VAL A 135 3.92 -25.71 12.82
N LEU A 136 2.74 -26.01 13.36
CA LEU A 136 1.46 -25.78 12.68
C LEU A 136 1.18 -24.28 12.64
N ARG A 137 0.97 -23.71 11.45
CA ARG A 137 0.84 -22.25 11.24
C ARG A 137 -0.31 -21.59 12.01
N ASP A 138 -1.30 -22.37 12.41
CA ASP A 138 -2.51 -21.90 13.09
C ASP A 138 -2.37 -21.96 14.64
N GLU A 139 -1.39 -22.71 15.17
CA GLU A 139 -0.98 -22.69 16.58
C GLU A 139 0.26 -21.81 16.74
N SER A 140 0.08 -20.50 17.02
CA SER A 140 1.22 -19.62 17.34
C SER A 140 1.87 -20.05 18.67
N PRO A 141 3.09 -20.62 18.68
CA PRO A 141 3.66 -21.14 19.89
C PRO A 141 4.26 -20.00 20.73
N ARG A 142 3.96 -20.02 22.03
CA ARG A 142 4.93 -19.49 23.01
C ARG A 142 6.27 -20.18 22.77
N VAL A 143 7.38 -19.47 23.02
CA VAL A 143 8.72 -20.07 22.94
C VAL A 143 8.72 -21.40 23.67
N MET A 144 9.01 -22.47 22.93
CA MET A 144 8.92 -23.83 23.42
C MET A 144 10.13 -24.13 24.34
N MET A 145 9.98 -25.14 25.21
CA MET A 145 10.93 -25.34 26.31
C MET A 145 12.30 -25.83 25.83
N GLN A 146 12.37 -26.47 24.65
CA GLN A 146 13.60 -27.06 24.11
C GLN A 146 14.57 -25.99 23.59
N GLU A 147 14.08 -25.05 22.79
CA GLU A 147 14.87 -23.95 22.21
C GLU A 147 15.39 -23.02 23.32
N THR A 148 14.54 -22.76 24.32
CA THR A 148 14.93 -22.01 25.53
C THR A 148 16.06 -22.72 26.27
N ALA A 149 15.98 -24.04 26.42
CA ALA A 149 17.00 -24.84 27.10
C ALA A 149 18.31 -24.95 26.29
N GLN A 150 18.24 -25.07 24.96
CA GLN A 150 19.39 -25.03 24.06
C GLN A 150 20.13 -23.69 24.13
N MET A 151 19.40 -22.56 24.08
CA MET A 151 19.97 -21.22 24.24
C MET A 151 20.61 -21.04 25.62
N ALA A 152 19.93 -21.45 26.69
CA ALA A 152 20.47 -21.35 28.06
C ALA A 152 21.73 -22.21 28.25
N ALA A 153 21.76 -23.42 27.66
CA ALA A 153 22.91 -24.31 27.72
C ALA A 153 24.13 -23.76 26.97
N TRP A 154 23.94 -23.15 25.78
CA TRP A 154 25.03 -22.49 25.06
C TRP A 154 25.60 -21.30 25.84
N ILE A 155 24.74 -20.41 26.35
CA ILE A 155 25.14 -19.25 27.17
C ILE A 155 25.91 -19.69 28.43
N HIS A 156 25.51 -20.78 29.07
CA HIS A 156 26.21 -21.31 30.24
C HIS A 156 27.57 -21.93 29.90
N ALA A 157 27.65 -22.69 28.80
CA ALA A 157 28.85 -23.45 28.43
C ALA A 157 29.94 -22.59 27.76
N GLU A 158 29.56 -21.52 27.05
CA GLU A 158 30.48 -20.64 26.33
C GLU A 158 30.47 -19.20 26.87
N GLN A 159 30.43 -19.06 28.21
CA GLN A 159 30.50 -17.78 28.92
C GLN A 159 31.64 -16.89 28.39
N ASP A 160 31.33 -15.64 28.08
CA ASP A 160 32.33 -14.66 27.69
C ASP A 160 33.21 -14.25 28.87
N LEU A 161 34.52 -14.44 28.70
CA LEU A 161 35.54 -13.84 29.57
C LEU A 161 35.56 -12.32 29.35
N ILE A 162 34.66 -11.61 30.02
CA ILE A 162 34.73 -10.15 30.15
C ILE A 162 36.05 -9.83 30.87
N GLN A 163 37.00 -9.21 30.17
CA GLN A 163 38.23 -8.71 30.79
C GLN A 163 37.86 -7.65 31.83
N ALA A 164 38.37 -7.81 33.05
CA ALA A 164 37.82 -7.18 34.26
C ALA A 164 38.24 -5.72 34.49
N ASP A 165 38.54 -4.97 33.43
CA ASP A 165 39.13 -3.62 33.52
C ASP A 165 38.14 -2.46 33.28
N ASP A 166 36.89 -2.72 32.88
CA ASP A 166 35.91 -1.66 32.50
C ASP A 166 34.59 -1.69 33.29
N LEU A 167 34.58 -2.28 34.50
CA LEU A 167 33.42 -2.30 35.41
C LEU A 167 33.79 -1.97 36.86
N SER A 168 34.34 -0.77 37.09
CA SER A 168 34.36 -0.16 38.42
C SER A 168 33.00 0.51 38.75
N GLU A 169 32.54 0.29 39.99
CA GLU A 169 31.45 0.99 40.71
C GLU A 169 29.98 0.52 40.65
N GLN A 170 29.56 -0.51 39.88
CA GLN A 170 28.18 -1.07 40.02
C GLN A 170 28.03 -2.59 40.18
N SER A 171 29.13 -3.35 40.31
CA SER A 171 29.12 -4.83 40.39
C SER A 171 29.14 -5.40 41.83
N ARG A 172 28.18 -5.05 42.69
CA ARG A 172 27.91 -5.78 43.96
C ARG A 172 26.42 -5.90 44.32
N LYS A 173 25.63 -6.52 43.44
CA LYS A 173 24.30 -7.12 43.75
C LYS A 173 23.69 -7.87 42.55
N CYS A 174 24.23 -9.04 42.22
CA CYS A 174 23.52 -10.08 41.46
C CYS A 174 24.29 -11.41 41.56
N ASN A 175 23.93 -12.23 42.55
CA ASN A 175 24.40 -13.62 42.67
C ASN A 175 23.30 -14.47 43.33
N SER A 176 22.23 -14.72 42.57
CA SER A 176 21.33 -15.89 42.73
C SER A 176 20.20 -15.80 41.69
N VAL A 177 20.24 -16.65 40.66
CA VAL A 177 19.07 -16.92 39.82
C VAL A 177 18.43 -18.20 40.35
N GLN A 178 17.28 -18.08 41.02
CA GLN A 178 16.40 -19.22 41.30
C GLN A 178 15.28 -19.26 40.28
N ILE A 179 15.02 -20.44 39.73
CA ILE A 179 13.94 -20.70 38.77
C ILE A 179 12.71 -21.15 39.57
N HIS A 180 11.56 -20.51 39.36
CA HIS A 180 10.28 -20.85 40.00
C HIS A 180 9.28 -21.44 38.98
N ASP A 181 8.59 -22.51 39.36
CA ASP A 181 7.55 -23.18 38.55
C ASP A 181 6.20 -22.43 38.57
N VAL A 182 5.47 -22.46 37.45
CA VAL A 182 4.21 -21.74 37.22
C VAL A 182 3.01 -22.64 37.55
N ARG A 183 2.88 -23.06 38.82
CA ARG A 183 1.65 -23.65 39.37
C ARG A 183 1.31 -23.02 40.72
N GLY A 184 0.66 -21.86 40.68
CA GLY A 184 0.45 -21.00 41.85
C GLY A 184 -0.30 -21.65 43.02
N LYS A 185 0.38 -21.72 44.18
CA LYS A 185 -0.20 -21.74 45.54
C LYS A 185 0.69 -20.89 46.45
N MET A 186 0.08 -20.25 47.46
CA MET A 186 0.67 -19.14 48.23
C MET A 186 0.49 -19.36 49.74
N TRP A 187 1.48 -19.02 50.57
CA TRP A 187 1.40 -18.44 51.95
C TRP A 187 2.85 -18.00 52.37
N PRO A 188 3.12 -17.26 53.46
CA PRO A 188 3.34 -15.81 53.41
C PRO A 188 4.62 -15.32 54.15
N ALA A 189 4.96 -14.03 54.04
CA ALA A 189 5.19 -13.14 55.21
C ALA A 189 5.78 -11.76 54.83
N ALA A 190 5.07 -10.70 55.25
CA ALA A 190 5.55 -9.39 55.72
C ALA A 190 6.75 -8.67 55.04
N GLY A 191 6.48 -7.49 54.48
CA GLY A 191 7.52 -6.47 54.23
C GLY A 191 7.18 -5.42 53.17
N SER A 192 6.62 -4.29 53.58
CA SER A 192 6.62 -3.01 52.84
C SER A 192 8.06 -2.57 52.50
N GLU A 193 8.38 -1.78 51.46
CA GLU A 193 7.59 -0.80 50.70
C GLU A 193 8.27 -0.45 49.34
N LYS A 194 7.49 0.00 48.34
CA LYS A 194 7.83 0.77 47.12
C LYS A 194 9.27 0.75 46.54
N PHE A 195 9.39 0.30 45.28
CA PHE A 195 10.15 1.00 44.22
C PHE A 195 9.48 0.78 42.85
N GLU A 196 9.56 1.77 41.95
CA GLU A 196 8.89 1.76 40.65
C GLU A 196 9.65 0.90 39.61
N GLY A 197 8.92 0.07 38.86
CA GLY A 197 9.50 -0.82 37.85
C GLY A 197 9.83 -0.09 36.55
N VAL A 198 11.11 0.16 36.30
CA VAL A 198 11.60 0.60 34.98
C VAL A 198 11.50 -0.57 33.99
N THR A 199 10.48 -0.58 33.14
CA THR A 199 10.37 -1.50 32.02
C THR A 199 11.22 -0.99 30.85
N ALA A 200 12.48 -1.41 30.79
CA ALA A 200 13.35 -1.13 29.65
C ALA A 200 12.91 -1.95 28.41
N ARG A 201 12.01 -1.39 27.59
CA ARG A 201 11.76 -1.90 26.24
C ARG A 201 12.97 -1.56 25.35
N ILE A 202 13.72 -2.58 24.92
CA ILE A 202 14.71 -2.44 23.84
C ILE A 202 14.02 -2.84 22.51
N PRO A 203 14.25 -2.12 21.39
CA PRO A 203 13.40 -2.24 20.19
C PRO A 203 13.67 -3.50 19.37
N SER A 204 12.63 -4.00 18.69
CA SER A 204 12.74 -5.11 17.75
C SER A 204 13.49 -4.72 16.48
N LEU A 205 14.57 -5.43 16.16
CA LEU A 205 15.27 -5.35 14.88
C LEU A 205 14.54 -6.18 13.81
N SER A 206 13.38 -5.71 13.36
CA SER A 206 12.68 -6.24 12.17
C SER A 206 13.28 -5.69 10.88
N ARG A 207 14.44 -6.22 10.46
CA ARG A 207 14.99 -6.01 9.10
C ARG A 207 15.35 -7.33 8.46
N TYR A 208 15.22 -7.36 7.12
CA TYR A 208 15.35 -8.50 6.20
C TYR A 208 14.15 -9.45 6.15
N ASN A 209 13.31 -9.20 5.15
CA ASN A 209 12.13 -10.01 4.81
C ASN A 209 12.43 -10.82 3.54
N LEU A 210 13.21 -11.90 3.69
CA LEU A 210 13.47 -12.87 2.62
C LEU A 210 12.27 -13.78 2.45
N LYS A 211 11.37 -13.44 1.52
CA LYS A 211 10.23 -14.29 1.17
C LYS A 211 10.65 -15.43 0.23
N CYS A 212 11.10 -16.53 0.82
CA CYS A 212 10.89 -17.92 0.36
C CYS A 212 11.66 -18.89 1.27
N LEU A 213 10.95 -19.57 2.19
CA LEU A 213 11.24 -20.85 2.90
C LEU A 213 10.50 -20.86 4.27
N PRO A 214 10.28 -22.01 4.92
CA PRO A 214 9.52 -22.08 6.17
C PRO A 214 10.24 -21.41 7.36
N LEU A 215 9.46 -21.03 8.37
CA LEU A 215 9.90 -20.24 9.53
C LEU A 215 10.97 -20.98 10.36
N ALA A 216 12.16 -20.39 10.46
CA ALA A 216 13.19 -20.73 11.42
C ALA A 216 13.41 -19.54 12.36
N HIS A 217 13.48 -19.77 13.68
CA HIS A 217 13.81 -18.73 14.66
C HIS A 217 15.34 -18.59 14.77
N CYS A 218 15.91 -17.53 14.18
CA CYS A 218 17.29 -17.15 14.45
C CYS A 218 17.36 -16.02 15.48
N ALA A 219 17.98 -16.27 16.63
CA ALA A 219 18.34 -15.23 17.59
C ALA A 219 19.74 -14.67 17.26
N TRP A 220 19.84 -13.35 17.07
CA TRP A 220 21.11 -12.64 16.87
C TRP A 220 21.47 -11.85 18.13
N VAL A 221 22.66 -12.11 18.69
CA VAL A 221 23.26 -11.27 19.74
C VAL A 221 24.54 -10.67 19.16
N ASN A 222 24.61 -9.34 19.09
CA ASN A 222 25.70 -8.64 18.42
C ASN A 222 26.68 -8.06 19.46
N HIS A 223 27.91 -8.55 19.51
CA HIS A 223 28.96 -8.07 20.41
C HIS A 223 29.97 -7.17 19.69
N ASN A 224 30.12 -5.95 20.20
CA ASN A 224 31.27 -5.03 20.08
C ASN A 224 32.19 -5.16 18.85
N LEU A 225 31.81 -4.49 17.76
CA LEU A 225 32.77 -3.98 16.79
C LEU A 225 33.01 -2.49 17.04
N THR A 226 34.16 -2.15 17.64
CA THR A 226 34.66 -0.78 17.68
C THR A 226 35.04 -0.33 16.25
N PRO A 227 34.64 0.88 15.83
CA PRO A 227 34.89 1.32 14.46
C PRO A 227 36.36 1.73 14.29
N LEU A 228 37.17 0.84 13.71
CA LEU A 228 38.44 1.22 13.09
C LEU A 228 38.15 2.20 11.96
N THR A 229 38.63 3.44 12.12
CA THR A 229 38.45 4.52 11.15
C THR A 229 39.29 4.26 9.90
N SER A 230 38.73 3.51 8.95
CA SER A 230 39.11 3.55 7.54
C SER A 230 37.90 3.94 6.71
N SER A 231 38.06 4.94 5.86
CA SER A 231 36.96 5.54 5.10
C SER A 231 36.65 4.75 3.83
N THR A 232 36.14 3.53 3.98
CA THR A 232 35.52 2.80 2.86
C THR A 232 34.15 3.41 2.56
N HIS A 233 34.10 4.26 1.54
CA HIS A 233 32.83 4.72 0.98
C HIS A 233 32.09 3.53 0.37
N PHE A 234 31.14 2.93 1.12
CA PHE A 234 30.05 2.18 0.51
C PHE A 234 29.28 3.16 -0.39
N GLN A 235 29.58 3.13 -1.70
CA GLN A 235 28.84 3.90 -2.68
C GLN A 235 27.40 3.42 -2.69
N HIS A 236 26.49 4.25 -2.19
CA HIS A 236 25.05 4.02 -2.26
C HIS A 236 24.63 4.02 -3.74
N THR A 237 24.52 2.84 -4.34
CA THR A 237 24.30 2.68 -5.78
C THR A 237 22.82 2.86 -6.12
N MET A 238 22.42 4.08 -6.47
CA MET A 238 21.09 4.34 -7.04
C MET A 238 20.86 3.51 -8.31
N HIS A 239 19.68 2.92 -8.46
CA HIS A 239 19.29 2.26 -9.71
C HIS A 239 18.87 3.31 -10.76
N ILE A 240 19.78 3.67 -11.65
CA ILE A 240 19.57 4.69 -12.70
C ILE A 240 19.54 4.07 -14.10
N VAL A 241 18.48 4.35 -14.86
CA VAL A 241 18.35 4.01 -16.29
C VAL A 241 18.58 5.28 -17.12
N TRP A 242 19.75 5.39 -17.76
CA TRP A 242 20.12 6.55 -18.59
C TRP A 242 19.64 6.40 -20.03
N ARG A 243 19.05 7.45 -20.60
CA ARG A 243 18.53 7.47 -21.99
C ARG A 243 19.55 7.05 -23.04
N ASN A 244 20.81 7.43 -22.87
CA ASN A 244 21.85 7.31 -23.89
C ASN A 244 22.75 6.08 -23.72
N SER A 245 22.56 5.27 -22.65
CA SER A 245 23.41 4.10 -22.38
C SER A 245 22.66 2.84 -21.96
N ALA A 246 21.35 2.93 -21.70
CA ALA A 246 20.50 1.75 -21.54
C ALA A 246 19.98 1.27 -22.91
N GLU A 247 19.64 -0.01 -22.99
CA GLU A 247 18.91 -0.56 -24.13
C GLU A 247 17.61 0.23 -24.38
N PRO A 248 17.24 0.55 -25.64
CA PRO A 248 16.08 1.40 -25.93
C PRO A 248 14.77 0.90 -25.30
N ALA A 249 14.54 -0.41 -25.28
CA ALA A 249 13.37 -1.01 -24.64
C ALA A 249 13.37 -0.85 -23.11
N VAL A 250 14.54 -0.97 -22.46
CA VAL A 250 14.69 -0.80 -21.01
C VAL A 250 14.46 0.64 -20.59
N TYR A 251 14.96 1.60 -21.39
CA TYR A 251 14.69 3.02 -21.17
C TYR A 251 13.21 3.36 -21.45
N GLU A 252 12.59 2.83 -22.50
CA GLU A 252 11.19 3.12 -22.81
C GLU A 252 10.23 2.58 -21.73
N GLU A 253 10.48 1.36 -21.23
CA GLU A 253 9.78 0.79 -20.08
C GLU A 253 9.98 1.67 -18.83
N ALA A 254 11.22 2.06 -18.52
CA ALA A 254 11.49 2.98 -17.43
C ALA A 254 10.81 4.37 -17.65
N ARG A 255 10.67 4.85 -18.89
CA ARG A 255 10.12 6.18 -19.21
C ARG A 255 8.59 6.21 -19.14
N VAL A 256 7.90 5.24 -19.73
CA VAL A 256 6.44 5.23 -19.88
C VAL A 256 5.76 3.91 -19.58
N GLY A 257 6.48 2.82 -19.33
CA GLY A 257 5.88 1.49 -19.10
C GLY A 257 4.86 1.47 -17.97
N ARG A 258 5.22 2.06 -16.82
CA ARG A 258 4.29 2.27 -15.70
C ARG A 258 3.06 3.15 -16.03
N VAL A 259 3.06 3.96 -17.11
CA VAL A 259 2.00 4.96 -17.41
C VAL A 259 0.65 4.33 -17.74
N PHE A 260 -0.37 4.77 -17.02
CA PHE A 260 -1.78 4.38 -17.18
C PHE A 260 -2.39 4.88 -18.50
N ASN A 261 -2.24 6.17 -18.86
CA ASN A 261 -2.78 6.67 -20.13
C ASN A 261 -1.90 6.25 -21.33
N HIS A 262 -2.40 5.36 -22.19
CA HIS A 262 -1.68 4.88 -23.38
C HIS A 262 -1.48 5.94 -24.47
N ARG A 263 -2.08 7.13 -24.34
CA ARG A 263 -1.69 8.32 -25.13
C ARG A 263 -0.34 8.86 -24.65
N ARG A 264 0.75 8.18 -25.05
CA ARG A 264 2.13 8.45 -24.59
C ARG A 264 2.64 9.82 -25.08
N PRO A 265 3.25 10.66 -24.21
CA PRO A 265 3.86 11.90 -24.63
C PRO A 265 5.22 11.67 -25.32
N GLN A 266 5.54 12.50 -26.31
CA GLN A 266 6.85 12.57 -26.97
C GLN A 266 7.83 13.43 -26.16
N ARG A 267 8.07 13.04 -24.90
CA ARG A 267 8.94 13.72 -23.92
C ARG A 267 9.91 12.71 -23.31
N PHE A 268 11.18 13.08 -23.16
CA PHE A 268 12.28 12.14 -22.93
C PHE A 268 13.24 12.62 -21.81
N PRO A 269 12.99 12.25 -20.54
CA PRO A 269 13.91 12.47 -19.43
C PRO A 269 15.32 11.95 -19.73
N LEU A 270 16.35 12.62 -19.23
CA LEU A 270 17.76 12.25 -19.39
C LEU A 270 18.06 10.90 -18.71
N ALA A 271 17.39 10.64 -17.58
CA ALA A 271 17.47 9.38 -16.85
C ALA A 271 16.21 9.12 -16.03
N VAL A 272 16.02 7.87 -15.62
CA VAL A 272 15.01 7.43 -14.64
C VAL A 272 15.71 6.79 -13.44
N VAL A 273 15.50 7.33 -12.24
CA VAL A 273 16.00 6.76 -10.98
C VAL A 273 14.87 5.96 -10.33
N LYS A 274 15.03 4.64 -10.17
CA LYS A 274 14.07 3.82 -9.41
C LYS A 274 14.43 3.87 -7.93
N ALA A 275 13.83 4.80 -7.19
CA ALA A 275 14.10 5.01 -5.78
C ALA A 275 13.44 3.93 -4.91
N THR A 276 14.13 3.48 -3.87
CA THR A 276 13.61 2.56 -2.85
C THR A 276 13.65 3.17 -1.45
N SER A 277 14.25 4.35 -1.29
CA SER A 277 14.43 5.04 -0.02
C SER A 277 14.52 6.57 -0.16
N THR A 278 14.32 7.29 0.95
CA THR A 278 14.61 8.74 1.07
C THR A 278 16.05 9.10 0.65
N LYS A 279 17.02 8.20 0.84
CA LYS A 279 18.42 8.43 0.45
C LYS A 279 18.59 8.49 -1.07
N ASP A 280 17.88 7.65 -1.83
CA ASP A 280 17.87 7.70 -3.30
C ASP A 280 17.29 9.03 -3.79
N ILE A 281 16.22 9.51 -3.16
CA ILE A 281 15.56 10.77 -3.52
C ILE A 281 16.51 11.95 -3.31
N ILE A 282 17.17 12.03 -2.15
CA ILE A 282 18.19 13.04 -1.85
C ILE A 282 19.34 12.98 -2.86
N ALA A 283 19.87 11.79 -3.14
CA ALA A 283 20.98 11.62 -4.05
C ALA A 283 20.61 11.92 -5.52
N ALA A 284 19.38 11.62 -5.94
CA ALA A 284 18.87 11.95 -7.27
C ALA A 284 18.63 13.45 -7.47
N VAL A 285 18.14 14.15 -6.45
CA VAL A 285 18.01 15.62 -6.47
C VAL A 285 19.40 16.28 -6.57
N LYS A 286 20.39 15.80 -5.81
CA LYS A 286 21.77 16.28 -5.88
C LYS A 286 22.42 15.99 -7.24
N LEU A 287 22.22 14.80 -7.79
CA LEU A 287 22.65 14.46 -9.15
C LEU A 287 22.02 15.37 -10.21
N ALA A 288 20.73 15.71 -10.07
CA ALA A 288 20.07 16.66 -10.98
C ALA A 288 20.67 18.07 -10.85
N ALA A 289 21.06 18.49 -9.64
CA ALA A 289 21.78 19.74 -9.42
C ALA A 289 23.15 19.74 -10.12
N GLU A 290 23.95 18.69 -9.92
CA GLU A 290 25.26 18.50 -10.57
C GLU A 290 25.19 18.46 -12.10
N LYS A 291 24.17 17.80 -12.67
CA LYS A 291 23.93 17.71 -14.12
C LYS A 291 23.23 18.94 -14.70
N ASN A 292 22.95 19.95 -13.88
CA ASN A 292 22.20 21.15 -14.23
C ASN A 292 20.87 20.88 -14.96
N CYS A 293 20.16 19.81 -14.56
CA CYS A 293 18.86 19.43 -15.13
C CYS A 293 17.75 19.50 -14.07
N ARG A 294 16.50 19.34 -14.50
CA ARG A 294 15.33 19.38 -13.61
C ARG A 294 15.08 18.02 -12.97
N VAL A 295 14.23 17.99 -11.95
CA VAL A 295 13.72 16.80 -11.28
C VAL A 295 12.24 16.69 -11.63
N ALA A 296 11.87 15.65 -12.37
CA ALA A 296 10.49 15.21 -12.47
C ALA A 296 10.28 14.05 -11.51
N ILE A 297 9.05 13.86 -11.01
CA ILE A 297 8.77 12.82 -10.02
C ILE A 297 7.56 12.02 -10.47
N ARG A 298 7.60 10.72 -10.20
CA ARG A 298 6.58 9.72 -10.51
C ARG A 298 6.39 8.82 -9.29
N SER A 299 5.18 8.69 -8.74
CA SER A 299 4.97 7.89 -7.51
C SER A 299 4.36 6.55 -7.87
N GLY A 300 3.22 6.61 -8.53
CA GLY A 300 3.06 5.80 -9.73
C GLY A 300 3.34 6.60 -11.00
N GLY A 301 2.66 7.77 -11.19
CA GLY A 301 2.57 8.83 -12.24
C GLY A 301 1.18 9.51 -12.55
N HIS A 302 -0.01 9.03 -12.10
CA HIS A 302 -1.41 9.37 -12.48
C HIS A 302 -1.57 10.86 -12.67
N SER A 303 -1.90 11.08 -13.91
CA SER A 303 -1.98 12.34 -14.57
C SER A 303 -2.39 11.91 -15.96
N TRP A 304 -3.62 12.27 -16.34
CA TRP A 304 -4.14 12.04 -17.67
C TRP A 304 -3.25 12.68 -18.76
N ALA A 305 -2.45 13.68 -18.38
CA ALA A 305 -1.46 14.40 -19.20
C ALA A 305 -0.01 13.86 -19.08
N ALA A 306 0.21 12.79 -18.30
CA ALA A 306 1.52 12.21 -18.00
C ALA A 306 2.57 13.26 -17.53
N TRP A 307 2.21 14.07 -16.54
CA TRP A 307 3.02 15.19 -16.03
C TRP A 307 4.44 14.82 -15.61
N SER A 308 4.66 13.59 -15.15
CA SER A 308 5.96 13.13 -14.67
C SER A 308 6.98 12.87 -15.79
N VAL A 309 6.55 12.70 -17.04
CA VAL A 309 7.45 12.47 -18.17
C VAL A 309 7.84 13.82 -18.76
N ARG A 310 9.09 14.25 -18.56
CA ARG A 310 9.56 15.62 -18.86
C ARG A 310 10.95 15.64 -19.50
N ASP A 311 11.12 16.42 -20.56
CA ASP A 311 12.43 16.68 -21.17
C ASP A 311 13.36 17.45 -20.22
N GLU A 312 14.67 17.36 -20.46
CA GLU A 312 15.72 18.02 -19.66
C GLU A 312 15.58 17.80 -18.14
N SER A 313 15.16 16.57 -17.76
CA SER A 313 14.94 16.19 -16.37
C SER A 313 15.49 14.79 -16.05
N ILE A 314 15.81 14.56 -14.78
CA ILE A 314 15.89 13.24 -14.18
C ILE A 314 14.51 12.91 -13.59
N LEU A 315 13.95 11.77 -14.00
CA LEU A 315 12.69 11.26 -13.47
C LEU A 315 12.96 10.38 -12.25
N ILE A 316 12.58 10.85 -11.07
CA ILE A 316 12.59 10.04 -9.84
C ILE A 316 11.29 9.23 -9.79
N ASP A 317 11.41 7.91 -9.90
CA ASP A 317 10.31 6.96 -9.78
C ASP A 317 10.29 6.32 -8.39
N LEU A 318 9.22 6.57 -7.62
CA LEU A 318 9.03 6.10 -6.25
C LEU A 318 8.24 4.78 -6.15
N GLY A 319 7.92 4.12 -7.27
CA GLY A 319 7.09 2.92 -7.27
C GLY A 319 7.58 1.76 -6.38
N ASN A 320 8.90 1.70 -6.16
CA ASN A 320 9.53 0.70 -5.30
C ASN A 320 9.77 1.21 -3.86
N TYR A 321 9.51 2.49 -3.57
CA TYR A 321 9.64 3.08 -2.24
C TYR A 321 8.30 2.99 -1.51
N LYS A 322 8.06 1.83 -0.91
CA LYS A 322 6.82 1.44 -0.21
C LYS A 322 7.11 1.24 1.27
N HIS A 323 6.52 2.05 2.14
CA HIS A 323 6.66 1.95 3.59
C HIS A 323 5.44 2.53 4.32
N LEU A 324 4.97 1.80 5.34
CA LEU A 324 3.84 2.16 6.19
C LEU A 324 4.15 1.86 7.66
N GLU A 325 4.00 2.86 8.51
CA GLU A 325 3.88 2.70 9.96
C GLU A 325 2.48 3.16 10.39
N VAL A 326 1.88 2.47 11.36
CA VAL A 326 0.53 2.80 11.86
C VAL A 326 0.57 2.88 13.38
N ASP A 327 0.27 4.06 13.90
CA ASP A 327 -0.10 4.30 15.29
C ASP A 327 -1.62 4.27 15.39
N ALA A 328 -2.16 3.13 15.81
CA ALA A 328 -3.60 2.93 15.93
C ALA A 328 -4.21 3.62 17.15
N GLU A 329 -3.41 3.91 18.19
CA GLU A 329 -3.87 4.61 19.40
C GLU A 329 -4.13 6.09 19.08
N ASN A 330 -3.17 6.75 18.44
CA ASN A 330 -3.29 8.14 17.99
C ASN A 330 -3.96 8.28 16.61
N ARG A 331 -4.28 7.16 15.95
CA ARG A 331 -4.88 7.10 14.59
C ARG A 331 -4.06 7.85 13.55
N ILE A 332 -2.75 7.65 13.53
CA ILE A 332 -1.84 8.23 12.54
C ILE A 332 -1.20 7.10 11.71
N ALA A 333 -1.24 7.22 10.38
CA ALA A 333 -0.39 6.43 9.49
C ALA A 333 0.75 7.29 8.93
N ILE A 334 1.97 6.79 8.95
CA ILE A 334 3.10 7.35 8.21
C ILE A 334 3.26 6.52 6.94
N ALA A 335 2.80 7.05 5.81
CA ALA A 335 2.79 6.35 4.52
C ALA A 335 3.72 7.04 3.52
N THR A 336 4.53 6.25 2.82
CA THR A 336 5.25 6.73 1.64
C THR A 336 4.29 7.21 0.56
N PRO A 337 4.71 8.15 -0.30
CA PRO A 337 3.86 8.63 -1.36
C PRO A 337 3.39 7.53 -2.30
N SER A 338 4.00 6.32 -2.39
CA SER A 338 3.61 5.29 -3.36
C SER A 338 2.55 4.24 -2.91
N MET A 339 1.93 4.35 -1.73
CA MET A 339 1.12 3.26 -1.12
C MET A 339 -0.41 3.36 -1.31
N THR A 340 -1.06 2.21 -1.61
CA THR A 340 -2.28 1.81 -2.45
C THR A 340 -3.68 1.75 -1.83
N GLY A 341 -4.79 1.94 -2.55
CA GLY A 341 -6.14 1.77 -1.99
C GLY A 341 -6.34 0.36 -1.42
N LYS A 342 -6.08 -0.63 -2.28
CA LYS A 342 -5.94 -2.06 -1.93
C LYS A 342 -4.59 -2.44 -1.24
N GLU A 343 -3.78 -1.46 -0.80
CA GLU A 343 -2.74 -1.69 0.24
C GLU A 343 -3.09 -0.93 1.52
N LEU A 344 -2.92 0.40 1.61
CA LEU A 344 -3.10 1.17 2.84
C LEU A 344 -4.52 1.01 3.38
N ASN A 345 -5.61 1.20 2.62
CA ASN A 345 -6.94 0.92 3.19
C ASN A 345 -7.19 -0.58 3.38
N GLY A 346 -6.64 -1.45 2.53
CA GLY A 346 -6.70 -2.90 2.74
C GLY A 346 -6.03 -3.36 4.06
N ILE A 347 -4.88 -2.78 4.41
CA ILE A 347 -4.10 -3.03 5.63
C ILE A 347 -4.82 -2.37 6.83
N LEU A 348 -5.18 -1.09 6.73
CA LEU A 348 -5.84 -0.36 7.80
C LEU A 348 -7.17 -1.00 8.20
N ILE A 349 -8.00 -1.39 7.24
CA ILE A 349 -9.32 -1.99 7.50
C ILE A 349 -9.15 -3.38 8.10
N LYS A 350 -8.26 -4.20 7.54
CA LYS A 350 -8.06 -5.60 7.95
C LYS A 350 -7.37 -5.73 9.30
N ASP A 351 -6.30 -4.98 9.52
CA ASP A 351 -5.40 -5.18 10.66
C ASP A 351 -5.68 -4.21 11.82
N TYR A 352 -6.38 -3.08 11.56
CA TYR A 352 -6.64 -2.04 12.57
C TYR A 352 -8.11 -1.58 12.69
N GLY A 353 -9.00 -1.96 11.76
CA GLY A 353 -10.39 -1.45 11.71
C GLY A 353 -10.48 0.05 11.38
N LEU A 354 -9.41 0.63 10.84
CA LEU A 354 -9.31 2.04 10.46
C LEU A 354 -9.32 2.18 8.93
N MET A 355 -9.42 3.41 8.43
CA MET A 355 -9.12 3.74 7.04
C MET A 355 -8.61 5.19 6.94
N PHE A 356 -8.05 5.52 5.78
CA PHE A 356 -7.81 6.89 5.34
C PHE A 356 -8.80 7.22 4.22
N PRO A 357 -9.55 8.34 4.28
CA PRO A 357 -10.41 8.73 3.16
C PRO A 357 -9.54 9.05 1.94
N GLY A 358 -9.89 8.53 0.78
CA GLY A 358 -9.11 8.70 -0.44
C GLY A 358 -9.92 8.42 -1.70
N GLY A 359 -9.28 8.54 -2.86
CA GLY A 359 -9.98 8.65 -4.14
C GLY A 359 -10.75 7.41 -4.59
N HIS A 360 -11.67 7.61 -5.54
CA HIS A 360 -12.57 6.56 -6.03
C HIS A 360 -11.89 5.38 -6.73
N CYS A 361 -10.91 5.64 -7.60
CA CYS A 361 -10.30 4.56 -8.37
C CYS A 361 -9.52 3.61 -7.43
N PRO A 362 -9.51 2.29 -7.68
CA PRO A 362 -8.68 1.37 -6.93
C PRO A 362 -7.24 1.83 -7.01
N ASP A 363 -6.83 2.22 -8.23
CA ASP A 363 -5.60 2.88 -8.63
C ASP A 363 -5.67 4.41 -8.56
N ALA A 364 -6.45 5.05 -7.65
CA ALA A 364 -6.41 6.50 -7.45
C ALA A 364 -5.41 6.85 -6.36
N TRP A 365 -4.68 7.96 -6.52
CA TRP A 365 -3.39 8.14 -5.85
C TRP A 365 -3.33 9.34 -4.86
N VAL A 366 -3.22 9.05 -3.55
CA VAL A 366 -2.61 9.94 -2.51
C VAL A 366 -1.06 10.02 -2.45
N ALA A 367 -0.30 8.94 -2.69
CA ALA A 367 -0.24 8.33 -4.01
C ALA A 367 -0.19 6.77 -4.06
N PHE A 368 -1.36 6.14 -3.94
CA PHE A 368 -1.75 4.70 -3.95
C PHE A 368 -1.68 3.82 -5.28
N CYS A 369 -1.07 2.57 -5.33
CA CYS A 369 -1.10 1.47 -6.40
C CYS A 369 -0.25 0.11 -6.24
N TYR A 370 -0.82 -1.14 -6.04
CA TYR A 370 -0.27 -2.54 -6.19
C TYR A 370 -1.18 -3.73 -5.67
N LYS A 371 -1.30 -4.86 -6.42
CA LYS A 371 -0.80 -6.22 -6.00
C LYS A 371 -0.71 -7.29 -7.12
N ALA A 372 0.53 -7.57 -7.54
CA ALA A 372 1.09 -8.86 -8.01
C ALA A 372 0.32 -9.78 -8.99
N GLU A 373 0.34 -9.47 -10.30
CA GLU A 373 1.20 -10.16 -11.28
C GLU A 373 1.28 -9.31 -12.58
N TRP A 374 2.50 -8.98 -13.02
CA TRP A 374 2.86 -8.21 -14.23
C TRP A 374 2.46 -6.71 -14.35
N ASP A 375 3.51 -5.90 -14.54
CA ASP A 375 3.63 -4.61 -15.24
C ASP A 375 2.54 -3.51 -15.21
N GLY A 376 2.81 -2.47 -14.39
CA GLY A 376 2.66 -1.07 -14.81
C GLY A 376 1.54 -0.25 -14.14
N ILE A 377 1.84 0.52 -13.08
CA ILE A 377 0.82 1.24 -12.28
C ILE A 377 1.24 2.69 -11.94
N VAL A 378 0.32 3.68 -12.00
CA VAL A 378 0.67 5.12 -12.09
C VAL A 378 -0.16 6.17 -11.28
N GLY A 379 0.34 6.87 -10.19
CA GLY A 379 0.02 8.19 -9.45
C GLY A 379 1.04 9.38 -9.36
N SER A 380 0.69 10.64 -9.66
CA SER A 380 1.65 11.78 -9.59
C SER A 380 2.14 12.09 -8.17
N VAL A 381 3.14 12.96 -7.99
CA VAL A 381 3.84 13.16 -6.69
C VAL A 381 3.87 14.62 -6.30
N ASN A 382 3.87 14.82 -4.98
CA ASN A 382 3.99 16.11 -4.28
C ASN A 382 2.67 16.89 -4.32
N PRO A 383 2.36 17.57 -3.22
CA PRO A 383 1.63 16.90 -2.18
C PRO A 383 0.16 17.27 -2.35
N LEU A 384 -0.65 16.28 -1.96
CA LEU A 384 -2.11 16.31 -1.99
C LEU A 384 -2.62 17.23 -3.09
N GLN A 385 -2.71 16.65 -4.28
CA GLN A 385 -3.84 17.02 -5.14
C GLN A 385 -5.07 17.10 -4.21
N PRO A 386 -5.92 18.15 -4.28
CA PRO A 386 -7.28 18.07 -3.74
C PRO A 386 -7.81 16.69 -4.11
N LEU A 387 -7.97 15.76 -3.18
CA LEU A 387 -7.82 14.37 -3.65
C LEU A 387 -8.92 14.04 -4.67
N TYR A 388 -8.57 13.15 -5.61
CA TYR A 388 -9.46 12.61 -6.64
C TYR A 388 -10.84 12.41 -6.03
N LEU A 389 -11.73 13.36 -6.36
CA LEU A 389 -12.95 13.67 -5.62
C LEU A 389 -13.36 12.54 -4.69
N ASP A 390 -12.92 12.55 -3.42
CA ASP A 390 -12.93 11.31 -2.64
C ASP A 390 -14.35 10.78 -2.44
N TRP A 391 -14.46 9.45 -2.24
CA TRP A 391 -15.60 8.70 -1.66
C TRP A 391 -16.35 9.41 -0.51
N LEU A 392 -15.70 10.40 0.08
CA LEU A 392 -15.92 10.98 1.39
C LEU A 392 -15.87 12.51 1.37
N THR A 393 -15.71 13.12 0.20
CA THR A 393 -16.05 14.54 0.02
C THR A 393 -17.56 14.78 0.14
N SER A 394 -18.38 13.74 -0.08
CA SER A 394 -19.83 13.75 0.02
C SER A 394 -20.43 12.77 1.04
N ALA A 395 -19.75 11.66 1.40
CA ALA A 395 -20.23 10.72 2.43
C ALA A 395 -19.61 10.84 3.86
N ARG A 396 -19.13 12.02 4.27
CA ARG A 396 -19.03 12.51 5.68
C ARG A 396 -18.59 13.99 5.71
N GLN A 397 -19.46 14.96 6.03
CA GLN A 397 -19.02 16.38 6.15
C GLN A 397 -17.97 16.61 7.26
N ASN A 398 -17.81 15.70 8.22
CA ASN A 398 -16.71 15.72 9.20
C ASN A 398 -15.40 15.04 8.76
N TRP A 399 -15.33 14.41 7.58
CA TRP A 399 -14.06 13.81 7.11
C TRP A 399 -13.25 14.75 6.22
N GLY A 400 -13.91 15.70 5.54
CA GLY A 400 -13.28 16.76 4.77
C GLY A 400 -12.58 16.24 3.50
N TRP A 401 -11.84 17.12 2.83
CA TRP A 401 -10.88 16.67 1.82
C TRP A 401 -9.79 15.89 2.55
N ALA A 402 -9.29 14.77 2.03
CA ALA A 402 -8.22 14.06 2.75
C ALA A 402 -6.92 14.89 2.88
N CYS A 403 -6.78 15.98 2.11
CA CYS A 403 -5.70 16.95 2.30
C CYS A 403 -5.83 17.78 3.59
N GLU A 404 -6.95 17.71 4.29
CA GLU A 404 -7.12 18.25 5.64
C GLU A 404 -6.61 17.29 6.71
N ARG A 405 -6.63 15.99 6.42
CA ARG A 405 -6.17 14.91 7.30
C ARG A 405 -4.68 14.66 7.23
N VAL A 406 -3.92 15.51 6.54
CA VAL A 406 -2.46 15.45 6.57
C VAL A 406 -1.94 16.36 7.67
N GLN A 407 -1.39 15.73 8.70
CA GLN A 407 -0.86 16.37 9.90
C GLN A 407 0.57 16.85 9.71
N ALA A 408 1.35 16.13 8.89
CA ALA A 408 2.71 16.51 8.48
C ALA A 408 3.12 15.85 7.16
N VAL A 409 4.16 16.38 6.53
CA VAL A 409 4.85 15.77 5.38
C VAL A 409 6.36 15.90 5.53
N ASP A 410 7.09 14.85 5.16
CA ASP A 410 8.55 14.90 5.00
C ASP A 410 8.90 15.21 3.55
N VAL A 411 9.75 16.22 3.34
CA VAL A 411 10.02 16.81 2.03
C VAL A 411 11.53 16.95 1.80
N VAL A 412 12.01 16.39 0.70
CA VAL A 412 13.32 16.72 0.13
C VAL A 412 13.20 17.99 -0.72
N THR A 413 13.91 19.04 -0.34
CA THR A 413 13.91 20.34 -1.04
C THR A 413 14.61 20.28 -2.41
N ALA A 414 14.52 21.36 -3.19
CA ALA A 414 15.30 21.56 -4.41
C ALA A 414 16.84 21.50 -4.22
N THR A 415 17.33 21.69 -2.99
CA THR A 415 18.76 21.58 -2.61
C THR A 415 19.16 20.18 -2.13
N GLY A 416 18.19 19.25 -1.98
CA GLY A 416 18.43 17.91 -1.46
C GLY A 416 18.53 17.83 0.07
N GLU A 417 17.90 18.76 0.79
CA GLU A 417 17.76 18.74 2.25
C GLU A 417 16.42 18.10 2.64
N LEU A 418 16.42 17.23 3.65
CA LEU A 418 15.19 16.61 4.17
C LEU A 418 14.60 17.47 5.29
N LEU A 419 13.35 17.91 5.12
CA LEU A 419 12.62 18.76 6.05
C LEU A 419 11.31 18.11 6.48
N HIS A 420 11.07 18.05 7.79
CA HIS A 420 9.75 17.76 8.34
C HIS A 420 8.89 19.03 8.30
N CYS A 421 7.68 18.94 7.74
CA CYS A 421 6.79 20.09 7.51
C CYS A 421 5.40 19.83 8.13
N ASN A 422 5.01 20.65 9.10
CA ASN A 422 3.76 20.51 9.84
C ASN A 422 3.18 21.89 10.24
N ALA A 423 2.20 21.91 11.13
CA ALA A 423 1.54 23.16 11.57
C ALA A 423 2.48 24.17 12.28
N THR A 424 3.63 23.74 12.81
CA THR A 424 4.59 24.58 13.56
C THR A 424 5.94 24.75 12.86
N GLN A 425 6.38 23.79 12.05
CA GLN A 425 7.67 23.74 11.34
C GLN A 425 7.46 23.75 9.82
N ASN A 426 8.26 24.55 9.08
CA ASN A 426 8.19 24.65 7.61
C ASN A 426 6.74 24.84 7.09
N ARG A 427 6.00 25.73 7.78
CA ARG A 427 4.54 25.90 7.70
C ARG A 427 4.02 26.26 6.31
N ASP A 428 4.86 26.85 5.47
CA ASP A 428 4.56 27.21 4.10
C ASP A 428 4.65 26.02 3.14
N LEU A 429 5.64 25.12 3.30
CA LEU A 429 5.64 23.82 2.62
C LEU A 429 4.47 22.96 3.12
N TYR A 430 4.17 22.94 4.42
CA TYR A 430 2.99 22.24 4.94
C TYR A 430 1.66 22.79 4.38
N TRP A 431 1.52 24.12 4.28
CA TRP A 431 0.35 24.76 3.67
C TRP A 431 0.21 24.43 2.18
N ALA A 432 1.32 24.51 1.43
CA ALA A 432 1.34 24.19 0.01
C ALA A 432 1.07 22.71 -0.24
N ALA A 433 1.54 21.84 0.66
CA ALA A 433 1.29 20.41 0.59
C ALA A 433 -0.20 20.08 0.55
N ARG A 434 -1.04 20.90 1.18
CA ARG A 434 -2.48 20.66 1.28
C ARG A 434 -3.23 21.32 0.11
N GLY A 435 -2.90 20.94 -1.14
CA GLY A 435 -3.63 21.36 -2.34
C GLY A 435 -2.82 21.92 -3.52
N ALA A 436 -1.48 21.92 -3.48
CA ALA A 436 -0.67 22.45 -4.59
C ALA A 436 -0.62 21.53 -5.83
N GLY A 437 -0.76 20.21 -5.62
CA GLY A 437 -0.57 19.21 -6.67
C GLY A 437 0.84 19.26 -7.29
N PRO A 438 0.96 19.01 -8.62
CA PRO A 438 2.24 18.66 -9.26
C PRO A 438 3.27 19.80 -9.31
N GLY A 439 2.88 21.04 -9.04
CA GLY A 439 3.78 22.20 -9.07
C GLY A 439 4.40 22.57 -7.72
N PHE A 440 4.31 21.70 -6.72
CA PHE A 440 4.95 21.91 -5.42
C PHE A 440 6.51 21.96 -5.52
N PRO A 441 7.19 22.82 -4.75
CA PRO A 441 8.64 23.05 -4.86
C PRO A 441 9.49 22.06 -4.02
N GLY A 442 9.24 20.76 -4.12
CA GLY A 442 10.00 19.73 -3.39
C GLY A 442 9.52 18.32 -3.71
N VAL A 443 10.15 17.32 -3.09
CA VAL A 443 9.79 15.89 -3.23
C VAL A 443 9.37 15.32 -1.88
N VAL A 444 8.09 15.00 -1.72
CA VAL A 444 7.54 14.32 -0.54
C VAL A 444 8.09 12.90 -0.47
N THR A 445 8.51 12.51 0.73
CA THR A 445 9.00 11.16 1.00
C THR A 445 8.06 10.39 1.94
N GLN A 446 7.36 11.08 2.84
CA GLN A 446 6.34 10.49 3.71
C GLN A 446 5.20 11.48 3.99
N TYR A 447 3.98 10.97 4.15
CA TYR A 447 2.82 11.68 4.67
C TYR A 447 2.43 11.14 6.03
N HIS A 448 2.09 12.02 6.97
CA HIS A 448 1.50 11.67 8.25
C HIS A 448 -0.01 11.93 8.18
N LEU A 449 -0.78 10.85 8.16
CA LEU A 449 -2.19 10.79 7.78
C LEU A 449 -3.07 10.51 9.00
N GLU A 450 -4.07 11.34 9.26
CA GLU A 450 -5.08 11.15 10.28
C GLU A 450 -6.17 10.16 9.80
N LEU A 451 -6.26 9.04 10.52
CA LEU A 451 -7.14 7.92 10.22
C LEU A 451 -8.49 8.03 10.94
N ILE A 452 -9.46 7.30 10.40
CA ILE A 452 -10.86 7.27 10.85
C ILE A 452 -11.32 5.81 11.01
N PRO A 453 -12.28 5.52 11.90
CA PRO A 453 -12.88 4.18 11.98
C PRO A 453 -13.55 3.78 10.66
N TYR A 454 -13.37 2.54 10.22
CA TYR A 454 -14.07 2.01 9.05
C TYR A 454 -15.53 1.63 9.42
N PRO A 455 -16.57 2.21 8.76
CA PRO A 455 -17.97 1.96 9.08
C PRO A 455 -18.48 0.63 8.52
N LYS A 456 -17.83 -0.49 8.90
CA LYS A 456 -18.02 -1.81 8.30
C LYS A 456 -19.49 -2.25 8.21
N ASP A 457 -20.25 -2.09 9.29
CA ASP A 457 -21.58 -2.68 9.40
C ASP A 457 -22.66 -1.84 8.72
N GLY A 458 -22.51 -0.52 8.67
CA GLY A 458 -23.44 0.44 8.03
C GLY A 458 -23.00 1.00 6.68
N PHE A 459 -21.97 0.43 6.04
CA PHE A 459 -21.62 0.75 4.65
C PHE A 459 -22.66 0.13 3.69
N ARG A 460 -23.46 0.95 3.01
CA ARG A 460 -24.56 0.51 2.13
C ARG A 460 -24.66 1.36 0.87
N SER A 461 -25.19 0.80 -0.22
CA SER A 461 -25.52 1.58 -1.41
C SER A 461 -26.95 1.38 -1.91
N SER A 462 -27.45 2.38 -2.62
CA SER A 462 -28.64 2.29 -3.47
C SER A 462 -28.31 2.86 -4.84
N GLY A 463 -28.93 2.35 -5.89
CA GLY A 463 -28.69 2.83 -7.24
C GLY A 463 -29.88 2.64 -8.15
N TYR A 464 -30.02 3.56 -9.11
CA TYR A 464 -31.16 3.65 -10.01
C TYR A 464 -30.64 3.96 -11.42
N VAL A 465 -30.85 3.04 -12.36
CA VAL A 465 -30.33 3.12 -13.73
C VAL A 465 -31.48 3.41 -14.68
N TYR A 466 -31.47 4.58 -15.31
CA TYR A 466 -32.51 5.04 -16.23
C TYR A 466 -32.00 5.06 -17.68
N PRO A 467 -32.86 4.84 -18.69
CA PRO A 467 -32.49 5.08 -20.08
C PRO A 467 -32.24 6.58 -20.28
N ILE A 468 -31.21 6.96 -21.06
CA ILE A 468 -30.72 8.34 -21.16
C ILE A 468 -31.80 9.39 -21.55
N ARG A 469 -32.88 8.97 -22.23
CA ARG A 469 -34.06 9.82 -22.53
C ARG A 469 -34.76 10.42 -21.29
N GLN A 470 -34.51 9.90 -20.09
CA GLN A 470 -35.04 10.43 -18.83
C GLN A 470 -34.06 11.38 -18.10
N TYR A 471 -32.87 11.63 -18.66
CA TYR A 471 -31.80 12.45 -18.08
C TYR A 471 -32.30 13.69 -17.35
N ARG A 472 -33.06 14.55 -18.03
CA ARG A 472 -33.55 15.82 -17.48
C ARG A 472 -34.43 15.60 -16.24
N GLN A 473 -35.44 14.74 -16.34
CA GLN A 473 -36.38 14.43 -15.26
C GLN A 473 -35.68 13.86 -14.02
N VAL A 474 -34.74 12.93 -14.23
CA VAL A 474 -34.02 12.26 -13.14
C VAL A 474 -33.00 13.20 -12.50
N PHE A 475 -32.31 14.04 -13.28
CA PHE A 475 -31.33 14.97 -12.72
C PHE A 475 -32.00 16.16 -12.00
N ASP A 476 -33.13 16.67 -12.51
CA ASP A 476 -33.95 17.66 -11.78
C ASP A 476 -34.47 17.07 -10.45
N TRP A 477 -34.92 15.80 -10.44
CA TRP A 477 -35.27 15.08 -9.21
C TRP A 477 -34.08 14.99 -8.25
N LEU A 478 -32.92 14.55 -8.73
CA LEU A 478 -31.71 14.36 -7.93
C LEU A 478 -31.31 15.65 -7.21
N LEU A 479 -31.26 16.76 -7.95
CA LEU A 479 -30.94 18.08 -7.38
C LEU A 479 -32.00 18.57 -6.38
N SER A 480 -33.26 18.18 -6.54
CA SER A 480 -34.32 18.53 -5.59
C SER A 480 -34.20 17.79 -4.25
N ILE A 481 -33.67 16.56 -4.24
CA ILE A 481 -33.53 15.74 -3.03
C ILE A 481 -32.16 15.88 -2.38
N THR A 482 -31.09 16.17 -3.13
CA THR A 482 -29.71 16.35 -2.60
C THR A 482 -29.66 17.20 -1.33
N PRO A 483 -30.36 18.35 -1.20
CA PRO A 483 -30.30 19.17 0.01
C PRO A 483 -30.93 18.55 1.27
N SER A 484 -31.66 17.44 1.14
CA SER A 484 -32.29 16.70 2.24
C SER A 484 -31.45 15.53 2.76
N PHE A 485 -30.37 15.17 2.06
CA PHE A 485 -29.45 14.13 2.51
C PHE A 485 -28.56 14.63 3.65
N ASP A 486 -28.21 13.70 4.51
CA ASP A 486 -27.29 13.96 5.60
C ASP A 486 -25.83 13.88 5.15
N GLU A 487 -24.94 14.22 6.07
CA GLU A 487 -23.54 14.40 5.76
C GLU A 487 -22.80 13.13 5.39
N ASP A 488 -23.32 11.93 5.72
CA ASP A 488 -22.63 10.64 5.53
C ASP A 488 -23.12 9.85 4.32
N THR A 489 -23.77 10.51 3.35
CA THR A 489 -24.32 9.88 2.15
C THR A 489 -23.79 10.55 0.89
N GLU A 490 -22.93 9.85 0.17
CA GLU A 490 -22.43 10.26 -1.14
C GLU A 490 -23.55 10.15 -2.17
N ILE A 491 -23.58 11.13 -3.08
CA ILE A 491 -24.52 11.17 -4.19
C ILE A 491 -23.76 11.46 -5.47
N ALA A 492 -23.82 10.50 -6.41
CA ALA A 492 -23.23 10.62 -7.72
C ALA A 492 -24.27 10.39 -8.82
N ALA A 493 -24.10 11.06 -9.95
CA ALA A 493 -24.79 10.78 -11.19
C ALA A 493 -23.77 10.44 -12.27
N VAL A 494 -23.99 9.38 -13.04
CA VAL A 494 -23.07 8.93 -14.10
C VAL A 494 -23.85 8.67 -15.39
N ALA A 495 -23.36 9.12 -16.53
CA ALA A 495 -23.76 8.64 -17.84
C ALA A 495 -22.69 7.68 -18.38
N ALA A 496 -23.12 6.48 -18.76
CA ALA A 496 -22.25 5.42 -19.29
C ALA A 496 -23.08 4.36 -20.05
N TYR A 497 -22.40 3.43 -20.72
CA TYR A 497 -23.00 2.19 -21.23
C TYR A 497 -22.75 1.08 -20.19
N PRO A 498 -23.79 0.53 -19.52
CA PRO A 498 -23.61 -0.55 -18.55
C PRO A 498 -23.07 -1.82 -19.20
N GLU A 499 -22.30 -2.62 -18.46
CA GLU A 499 -21.89 -3.94 -18.94
C GLU A 499 -23.12 -4.83 -19.22
N GLY A 500 -23.13 -5.50 -20.38
CA GLY A 500 -24.25 -6.31 -20.83
C GLY A 500 -25.46 -5.53 -21.37
N ILE A 501 -25.48 -4.19 -21.31
CA ILE A 501 -26.58 -3.34 -21.79
C ILE A 501 -26.05 -2.43 -22.89
N ASP A 502 -26.41 -2.70 -24.16
CA ASP A 502 -25.99 -1.85 -25.29
C ASP A 502 -26.84 -0.58 -25.48
N GLU A 503 -27.31 -0.01 -24.37
CA GLU A 503 -28.05 1.25 -24.30
C GLU A 503 -27.28 2.26 -23.44
N HIS A 504 -27.36 3.54 -23.84
CA HIS A 504 -26.80 4.63 -23.06
C HIS A 504 -27.72 4.91 -21.86
N CYS A 505 -27.16 4.84 -20.64
CA CYS A 505 -27.91 4.95 -19.40
C CYS A 505 -27.43 6.11 -18.52
N PHE A 506 -28.36 6.64 -17.72
CA PHE A 506 -28.12 7.62 -16.66
C PHE A 506 -28.32 6.93 -15.30
N PHE A 507 -27.24 6.78 -14.57
CA PHE A 507 -27.17 6.17 -13.25
C PHE A 507 -27.26 7.26 -12.20
N VAL A 508 -28.03 7.01 -11.14
CA VAL A 508 -27.96 7.76 -9.89
C VAL A 508 -27.55 6.79 -8.79
N LEU A 509 -26.48 7.11 -8.08
CA LEU A 509 -25.85 6.27 -7.07
C LEU A 509 -25.83 7.01 -5.73
N PHE A 510 -26.16 6.28 -4.67
CA PHE A 510 -26.10 6.74 -3.29
C PHE A 510 -25.27 5.76 -2.46
N VAL A 511 -24.23 6.24 -1.76
CA VAL A 511 -23.40 5.41 -0.87
C VAL A 511 -23.42 5.98 0.54
N ALA A 512 -24.07 5.29 1.46
CA ALA A 512 -24.20 5.68 2.86
C ALA A 512 -23.14 4.98 3.71
N MET A 513 -22.44 5.76 4.55
CA MET A 513 -21.31 5.29 5.36
C MET A 513 -21.57 5.47 6.86
N LYS A 514 -22.57 4.72 7.34
CA LYS A 514 -23.14 4.82 8.69
C LYS A 514 -22.56 3.81 9.66
N SER A 515 -22.85 3.99 10.95
CA SER A 515 -22.37 3.07 11.99
C SER A 515 -23.15 1.76 11.96
N THR A 516 -24.46 1.82 11.68
CA THR A 516 -25.33 0.63 11.62
C THR A 516 -26.12 0.52 10.31
N PRO A 517 -26.63 -0.68 9.95
CA PRO A 517 -27.47 -0.88 8.77
C PRO A 517 -28.76 -0.03 8.79
N GLU A 518 -29.37 0.16 9.96
CA GLU A 518 -30.65 0.86 10.13
C GLU A 518 -30.50 2.37 9.92
N GLU A 519 -29.36 2.93 10.36
CA GLU A 519 -28.98 4.32 10.06
C GLU A 519 -28.82 4.52 8.55
N ALA A 520 -28.17 3.56 7.86
CA ALA A 520 -27.96 3.62 6.41
C ALA A 520 -29.28 3.49 5.64
N GLU A 521 -30.15 2.54 6.00
CA GLU A 521 -31.46 2.39 5.37
C GLU A 521 -32.32 3.66 5.56
N LYS A 522 -32.27 4.27 6.75
CA LYS A 522 -32.95 5.53 7.05
C LYS A 522 -32.43 6.69 6.19
N ALA A 523 -31.12 6.80 6.01
CA ALA A 523 -30.48 7.83 5.18
C ALA A 523 -30.79 7.66 3.68
N LEU A 524 -30.87 6.43 3.19
CA LEU A 524 -31.16 6.11 1.78
C LEU A 524 -32.66 6.16 1.43
N ARG A 525 -33.55 6.07 2.42
CA ARG A 525 -35.01 6.03 2.25
C ARG A 525 -35.62 7.20 1.45
N PRO A 526 -35.17 8.47 1.57
CA PRO A 526 -35.71 9.59 0.79
C PRO A 526 -35.58 9.39 -0.72
N ALA A 527 -34.45 8.87 -1.20
CA ALA A 527 -34.28 8.54 -2.61
C ALA A 527 -35.27 7.45 -3.03
N GLN A 528 -35.35 6.36 -2.26
CA GLN A 528 -36.21 5.23 -2.59
C GLN A 528 -37.69 5.61 -2.71
N ILE A 529 -38.20 6.49 -1.83
CA ILE A 529 -39.62 6.91 -1.85
C ILE A 529 -39.92 7.89 -2.99
N THR A 530 -38.96 8.75 -3.36
CA THR A 530 -39.21 9.87 -4.29
C THR A 530 -38.76 9.64 -5.73
N ARG A 531 -38.02 8.56 -6.00
CA ARG A 531 -37.44 8.28 -7.32
C ARG A 531 -38.46 8.25 -8.47
N PRO A 532 -38.11 8.77 -9.66
CA PRO A 532 -38.92 8.61 -10.87
C PRO A 532 -39.16 7.13 -11.21
N THR A 533 -40.30 6.84 -11.82
CA THR A 533 -40.62 5.51 -12.37
C THR A 533 -39.88 5.24 -13.67
N GLY A 534 -39.64 3.97 -13.99
CA GLY A 534 -39.02 3.58 -15.27
C GLY A 534 -37.50 3.46 -15.25
N ALA A 535 -36.91 3.14 -14.10
CA ALA A 535 -35.56 2.57 -14.03
C ALA A 535 -35.53 1.19 -14.72
N ILE A 536 -34.46 0.90 -15.44
CA ILE A 536 -34.15 -0.40 -16.05
C ILE A 536 -33.65 -1.37 -14.97
N GLN A 537 -32.84 -0.87 -14.05
CA GLN A 537 -32.27 -1.59 -12.93
C GLN A 537 -32.30 -0.70 -11.70
N GLU A 538 -32.61 -1.27 -10.54
CA GLU A 538 -32.55 -0.56 -9.26
C GLU A 538 -32.13 -1.50 -8.13
N TRP A 539 -31.49 -0.94 -7.11
CA TRP A 539 -31.24 -1.59 -5.83
C TRP A 539 -31.36 -0.60 -4.69
N PHE A 540 -31.79 -1.10 -3.53
CA PHE A 540 -32.00 -0.30 -2.33
C PHE A 540 -31.25 -0.89 -1.15
N CYS A 541 -30.47 -0.05 -0.47
CA CYS A 541 -29.76 -0.32 0.78
C CYS A 541 -29.03 -1.69 0.82
N GLN A 542 -28.35 -2.05 -0.27
CA GLN A 542 -27.57 -3.29 -0.34
C GLN A 542 -26.28 -3.18 0.46
N VAL A 543 -25.81 -4.32 0.99
CA VAL A 543 -24.50 -4.45 1.64
C VAL A 543 -23.41 -4.11 0.62
N ASP A 544 -22.53 -3.20 0.99
CA ASP A 544 -21.48 -2.71 0.11
C ASP A 544 -20.18 -2.52 0.91
N SER A 545 -19.05 -2.27 0.24
CA SER A 545 -17.75 -2.11 0.88
C SER A 545 -16.81 -1.25 0.05
N LEU A 546 -15.82 -0.64 0.70
CA LEU A 546 -14.77 0.09 -0.02
C LEU A 546 -14.02 -0.79 -1.05
N GLU A 547 -13.95 -2.10 -0.81
CA GLU A 547 -13.35 -3.06 -1.75
C GLU A 547 -14.18 -3.29 -3.02
N ASN A 548 -15.51 -3.41 -2.88
CA ASN A 548 -16.43 -3.52 -4.02
C ASN A 548 -16.39 -2.24 -4.84
N GLN A 549 -16.45 -1.11 -4.15
CA GLN A 549 -16.38 0.22 -4.68
C GLN A 549 -15.08 0.48 -5.46
N TYR A 550 -13.93 0.07 -4.93
CA TYR A 550 -12.66 0.03 -5.67
C TYR A 550 -12.73 -0.88 -6.90
N THR A 551 -13.33 -2.07 -6.80
CA THR A 551 -13.41 -3.02 -7.93
C THR A 551 -14.26 -2.46 -9.08
N ASN A 552 -15.40 -1.84 -8.77
CA ASN A 552 -16.27 -1.18 -9.76
C ASN A 552 -15.53 -0.09 -10.55
N GLN A 553 -14.69 0.70 -9.86
CA GLN A 553 -13.92 1.77 -10.51
C GLN A 553 -12.71 1.28 -11.33
N ALA A 554 -12.12 0.11 -11.05
CA ALA A 554 -11.17 -0.54 -11.97
C ALA A 554 -11.87 -0.87 -13.30
N ASN A 555 -13.06 -1.46 -13.22
CA ASN A 555 -13.81 -1.86 -14.41
C ASN A 555 -14.23 -0.65 -15.27
N ALA A 556 -14.54 0.49 -14.64
CA ALA A 556 -14.82 1.75 -15.33
C ALA A 556 -13.56 2.44 -15.92
N ASN A 557 -12.38 2.17 -15.36
CA ASN A 557 -11.11 2.75 -15.79
C ASN A 557 -10.11 1.65 -16.20
N PRO A 558 -10.35 0.92 -17.30
CA PRO A 558 -9.53 -0.21 -17.70
C PRO A 558 -8.11 0.23 -18.11
N GLU A 559 -7.09 -0.49 -17.65
CA GLU A 559 -5.72 -0.35 -18.10
C GLU A 559 -5.58 -0.55 -19.62
N ARG A 560 -4.43 -0.15 -20.18
CA ARG A 560 -4.10 -0.30 -21.62
C ARG A 560 -4.97 0.52 -22.58
N HIS A 561 -5.77 1.43 -22.05
CA HIS A 561 -6.58 2.37 -22.81
C HIS A 561 -5.94 3.77 -22.88
N ARG A 562 -6.38 4.52 -23.87
CA ARG A 562 -6.07 5.93 -24.13
C ARG A 562 -7.20 6.77 -23.53
N TYR A 563 -6.82 7.88 -22.89
CA TYR A 563 -7.73 8.70 -22.10
C TYR A 563 -7.65 10.18 -22.44
N CYS A 564 -8.79 10.86 -22.41
CA CYS A 564 -8.88 12.30 -22.24
C CYS A 564 -9.92 12.61 -21.18
N ALA A 565 -9.47 13.16 -20.05
CA ALA A 565 -10.31 13.60 -18.95
C ALA A 565 -10.29 15.13 -18.85
N GLU A 566 -11.41 15.70 -18.42
CA GLU A 566 -11.57 17.13 -18.13
C GLU A 566 -12.67 17.33 -17.08
N ASN A 567 -12.64 18.46 -16.37
CA ASN A 567 -13.55 18.69 -15.24
C ASN A 567 -13.89 20.17 -14.99
N ALA A 568 -14.96 20.42 -14.25
CA ALA A 568 -15.32 21.75 -13.75
C ALA A 568 -16.10 21.70 -12.43
N TYR A 569 -15.84 22.68 -11.57
CA TYR A 569 -16.75 23.09 -10.51
C TYR A 569 -17.81 24.01 -11.13
N ILE A 570 -19.09 23.64 -11.12
CA ILE A 570 -20.17 24.44 -11.73
C ILE A 570 -20.71 25.46 -10.73
N ARG A 571 -21.02 26.69 -11.15
CA ARG A 571 -21.62 27.70 -10.26
C ARG A 571 -22.97 27.22 -9.70
N ASN A 572 -23.20 27.46 -8.41
CA ASN A 572 -24.34 26.92 -7.65
C ASN A 572 -25.70 27.52 -8.04
N ASP A 573 -25.72 28.53 -8.91
CA ASP A 573 -26.90 29.19 -9.46
C ASP A 573 -27.11 28.91 -10.96
N ALA A 574 -26.41 27.92 -11.52
CA ALA A 574 -26.65 27.42 -12.87
C ALA A 574 -27.78 26.37 -12.90
N ASP A 575 -28.47 26.29 -14.04
CA ASP A 575 -29.21 25.09 -14.43
C ASP A 575 -28.20 23.99 -14.78
N VAL A 576 -27.78 23.22 -13.77
CA VAL A 576 -26.76 22.17 -13.91
C VAL A 576 -27.16 21.11 -14.94
N PRO A 577 -28.40 20.60 -14.98
CA PRO A 577 -28.79 19.61 -15.98
C PRO A 577 -28.70 20.16 -17.41
N ALA A 578 -29.08 21.41 -17.67
CA ALA A 578 -28.93 22.04 -18.99
C ALA A 578 -27.46 22.30 -19.37
N VAL A 579 -26.62 22.68 -18.40
CA VAL A 579 -25.18 22.91 -18.63
C VAL A 579 -24.44 21.62 -18.98
N LEU A 580 -24.86 20.49 -18.41
CA LEU A 580 -24.19 19.19 -18.55
C LEU A 580 -24.86 18.25 -19.57
N GLU A 581 -26.01 18.62 -20.16
CA GLU A 581 -26.81 17.75 -21.04
C GLU A 581 -26.01 17.16 -22.20
N GLU A 582 -25.22 17.97 -22.91
CA GLU A 582 -24.38 17.49 -24.02
C GLU A 582 -23.35 16.46 -23.54
N ALA A 583 -22.73 16.69 -22.39
CA ALA A 583 -21.72 15.79 -21.82
C ALA A 583 -22.31 14.42 -21.43
N PHE A 584 -23.50 14.44 -20.82
CA PHE A 584 -24.17 13.22 -20.35
C PHE A 584 -24.94 12.49 -21.45
N THR A 585 -25.35 13.14 -22.55
CA THR A 585 -26.20 12.50 -23.57
C THR A 585 -25.46 12.09 -24.84
N THR A 586 -24.28 12.67 -25.13
CA THR A 586 -23.59 12.53 -26.44
C THR A 586 -22.22 11.82 -26.39
N LEU A 587 -21.99 10.97 -25.37
CA LEU A 587 -20.70 10.28 -25.15
C LEU A 587 -20.07 9.74 -26.45
N PRO A 588 -18.79 10.05 -26.73
CA PRO A 588 -18.20 9.75 -28.03
C PRO A 588 -17.84 8.27 -28.18
N HIS A 589 -17.71 7.51 -27.10
CA HIS A 589 -17.31 6.11 -27.14
C HIS A 589 -18.06 5.30 -26.08
N LYS A 590 -18.29 4.00 -26.32
CA LYS A 590 -19.05 3.15 -25.39
C LYS A 590 -18.38 3.01 -24.01
N LYS A 591 -17.04 3.13 -23.96
CA LYS A 591 -16.25 3.13 -22.72
C LYS A 591 -16.07 4.53 -22.10
N ALA A 592 -16.51 5.60 -22.78
CA ALA A 592 -16.51 6.92 -22.17
C ALA A 592 -17.59 7.01 -21.10
N PHE A 593 -17.42 7.91 -20.14
CA PHE A 593 -18.44 8.25 -19.16
C PHE A 593 -18.34 9.73 -18.75
N ALA A 594 -19.47 10.27 -18.30
CA ALA A 594 -19.56 11.59 -17.69
C ALA A 594 -20.13 11.43 -16.28
N LEU A 595 -19.61 12.18 -15.31
CA LEU A 595 -20.05 12.10 -13.92
C LEU A 595 -20.26 13.47 -13.27
N TRP A 596 -21.15 13.49 -12.30
CA TRP A 596 -21.45 14.62 -11.43
C TRP A 596 -21.57 14.12 -10.00
N TYR A 597 -21.12 14.93 -9.05
CA TYR A 597 -21.28 14.66 -7.62
C TYR A 597 -21.93 15.83 -6.90
N ALA A 598 -22.77 15.49 -5.93
CA ALA A 598 -23.21 16.43 -4.91
C ALA A 598 -22.04 16.73 -3.97
N MET A 599 -21.48 17.92 -4.09
CA MET A 599 -20.53 18.45 -3.11
C MET A 599 -21.25 19.19 -1.97
N TYR A 600 -22.54 19.47 -2.12
CA TYR A 600 -23.39 19.99 -1.06
C TYR A 600 -23.65 18.92 0.01
N PRO A 601 -23.65 19.26 1.32
CA PRO A 601 -23.40 20.59 1.89
C PRO A 601 -21.92 20.85 2.24
N CYS A 602 -21.02 19.88 2.02
CA CYS A 602 -19.58 19.97 2.31
C CYS A 602 -18.91 21.19 1.66
N SER A 603 -19.32 21.54 0.44
CA SER A 603 -18.94 22.73 -0.32
C SER A 603 -19.21 24.07 0.38
N ARG A 604 -20.10 24.10 1.39
CA ARG A 604 -20.52 25.33 2.09
C ARG A 604 -19.76 25.58 3.39
N ARG A 605 -18.93 24.62 3.85
CA ARG A 605 -18.12 24.81 5.06
C ARG A 605 -16.89 25.68 4.77
N LYS A 606 -16.43 26.40 5.80
CA LYS A 606 -15.15 27.13 5.73
C LYS A 606 -13.98 26.13 5.73
N LEU A 607 -13.14 26.19 4.70
CA LEU A 607 -11.91 25.41 4.64
C LEU A 607 -10.86 25.91 5.66
N PRO A 608 -9.99 25.02 6.19
CA PRO A 608 -8.75 25.39 6.87
C PRO A 608 -7.82 26.26 6.01
N ASP A 609 -6.80 26.90 6.61
CA ASP A 609 -5.75 27.57 5.83
C ASP A 609 -4.86 26.54 5.12
N MET A 610 -5.14 26.31 3.83
CA MET A 610 -4.43 25.39 2.95
C MET A 610 -4.47 25.86 1.49
N ALA A 611 -3.68 25.25 0.60
CA ALA A 611 -3.65 25.62 -0.81
C ALA A 611 -5.00 25.36 -1.52
N LEU A 612 -5.65 24.22 -1.23
CA LEU A 612 -6.98 23.89 -1.74
C LEU A 612 -7.98 24.96 -1.31
N SER A 613 -8.63 25.58 -2.30
CA SER A 613 -9.50 26.75 -2.09
C SER A 613 -10.72 26.82 -3.02
N MET A 614 -10.89 25.87 -3.94
CA MET A 614 -12.06 25.80 -4.80
C MET A 614 -13.18 25.00 -4.12
N GLN A 615 -14.38 25.58 -4.09
CA GLN A 615 -15.61 24.92 -3.65
C GLN A 615 -16.77 25.30 -4.58
N SER A 616 -17.68 24.36 -4.76
CA SER A 616 -18.96 24.45 -5.47
C SER A 616 -19.82 23.29 -4.99
N ASP A 617 -21.14 23.40 -5.09
CA ASP A 617 -22.08 22.32 -4.77
C ASP A 617 -22.10 21.20 -5.83
N HIS A 618 -21.44 21.44 -6.95
CA HIS A 618 -21.53 20.67 -8.19
C HIS A 618 -20.14 20.44 -8.76
N TYR A 619 -19.57 19.27 -8.50
CA TYR A 619 -18.42 18.81 -9.27
C TYR A 619 -18.90 18.05 -10.50
N PHE A 620 -18.25 18.30 -11.63
CA PHE A 620 -18.46 17.61 -12.89
C PHE A 620 -17.13 17.17 -13.47
N ALA A 621 -17.04 15.93 -13.96
CA ALA A 621 -15.93 15.45 -14.77
C ALA A 621 -16.42 14.57 -15.91
N LEU A 622 -15.64 14.51 -16.98
CA LEU A 622 -15.84 13.61 -18.09
C LEU A 622 -14.55 12.83 -18.36
N TYR A 623 -14.72 11.59 -18.84
CA TYR A 623 -13.64 10.67 -19.14
C TYR A 623 -13.96 10.01 -20.46
N THR A 624 -13.20 10.37 -21.49
CA THR A 624 -13.24 9.63 -22.75
C THR A 624 -12.19 8.54 -22.70
N VAL A 625 -12.61 7.30 -22.96
CA VAL A 625 -11.78 6.08 -22.86
C VAL A 625 -11.90 5.29 -24.16
N TRP A 626 -10.77 4.95 -24.77
CA TRP A 626 -10.74 4.21 -26.04
C TRP A 626 -9.41 3.45 -26.21
N GLU A 627 -9.37 2.50 -27.13
CA GLU A 627 -8.24 1.59 -27.33
C GLU A 627 -7.21 2.14 -28.34
N GLU A 628 -7.70 2.62 -29.49
CA GLU A 628 -6.89 2.83 -30.69
C GLU A 628 -6.53 4.30 -30.96
N GLU A 629 -5.30 4.57 -31.38
CA GLU A 629 -4.82 5.94 -31.65
C GLU A 629 -5.64 6.70 -32.70
N LYS A 630 -6.27 5.99 -33.63
CA LYS A 630 -7.15 6.56 -34.67
C LYS A 630 -8.33 7.36 -34.09
N ASP A 631 -8.73 7.08 -32.85
CA ASP A 631 -9.87 7.69 -32.18
C ASP A 631 -9.48 8.91 -31.31
N ASP A 632 -8.19 9.18 -31.12
CA ASP A 632 -7.68 10.30 -30.30
C ASP A 632 -8.32 11.64 -30.67
N ALA A 633 -8.25 12.02 -31.95
CA ALA A 633 -8.76 13.29 -32.43
C ALA A 633 -10.26 13.43 -32.18
N ARG A 634 -11.02 12.35 -32.38
CA ARG A 634 -12.48 12.31 -32.22
C ARG A 634 -12.88 12.49 -30.75
N CYS A 635 -12.24 11.77 -29.84
CA CYS A 635 -12.46 11.88 -28.41
C CYS A 635 -12.00 13.26 -27.86
N GLN A 636 -10.81 13.72 -28.24
CA GLN A 636 -10.27 15.01 -27.79
C GLN A 636 -11.09 16.21 -28.28
N THR A 637 -11.57 16.21 -29.54
CA THR A 637 -12.42 17.28 -30.06
C THR A 637 -13.75 17.35 -29.32
N TRP A 638 -14.40 16.20 -29.06
CA TRP A 638 -15.63 16.15 -28.26
C TRP A 638 -15.43 16.75 -26.86
N VAL A 639 -14.35 16.37 -26.16
CA VAL A 639 -13.99 16.97 -24.85
C VAL A 639 -13.85 18.49 -24.95
N ALA A 640 -13.11 18.98 -25.94
CA ALA A 640 -12.89 20.41 -26.12
C ALA A 640 -14.19 21.18 -26.42
N ASP A 641 -15.10 20.61 -27.22
CA ASP A 641 -16.36 21.25 -27.59
C ASP A 641 -17.38 21.29 -26.45
N VAL A 642 -17.51 20.19 -25.69
CA VAL A 642 -18.30 20.16 -24.44
C VAL A 642 -17.77 21.20 -23.45
N MET A 643 -16.46 21.21 -23.20
CA MET A 643 -15.86 22.10 -22.20
C MET A 643 -15.96 23.59 -22.56
N LYS A 644 -16.01 23.96 -23.85
CA LYS A 644 -16.31 25.35 -24.30
C LYS A 644 -17.66 25.87 -23.80
N ARG A 645 -18.65 24.99 -23.60
CA ARG A 645 -19.96 25.35 -23.03
C ARG A 645 -19.91 25.33 -21.51
N VAL A 646 -19.47 24.22 -20.93
CA VAL A 646 -19.42 24.00 -19.47
C VAL A 646 -18.64 25.11 -18.75
N GLN A 647 -17.48 25.53 -19.30
CA GLN A 647 -16.62 26.55 -18.66
C GLN A 647 -17.26 27.94 -18.52
N ARG A 648 -18.33 28.23 -19.27
CA ARG A 648 -19.11 29.49 -19.15
C ARG A 648 -19.84 29.55 -17.80
N HIS A 649 -20.17 28.38 -17.25
CA HIS A 649 -20.85 28.20 -15.97
C HIS A 649 -19.89 27.67 -14.88
N GLY A 650 -18.73 27.13 -15.25
CA GLY A 650 -17.70 26.73 -14.29
C GLY A 650 -17.13 27.90 -13.49
N VAL A 651 -16.84 27.72 -12.20
CA VAL A 651 -16.09 28.69 -11.36
C VAL A 651 -14.58 28.42 -11.38
N GLY A 652 -14.20 27.17 -11.64
CA GLY A 652 -12.83 26.69 -11.80
C GLY A 652 -12.85 25.17 -12.06
N SER A 653 -11.72 24.51 -11.84
CA SER A 653 -11.56 23.06 -12.02
C SER A 653 -10.70 22.46 -10.91
N TYR A 654 -10.91 21.19 -10.64
CA TYR A 654 -9.97 20.34 -9.94
C TYR A 654 -8.72 20.13 -10.81
N LEU A 655 -7.53 20.09 -10.18
CA LEU A 655 -6.26 19.98 -10.87
C LEU A 655 -5.91 18.55 -11.33
N GLY A 656 -6.34 17.49 -10.62
CA GLY A 656 -5.91 16.12 -10.93
C GLY A 656 -6.51 15.56 -12.22
N ASP A 657 -7.76 15.95 -12.49
CA ASP A 657 -8.50 15.62 -13.72
C ASP A 657 -8.35 16.68 -14.82
N ALA A 658 -7.22 17.39 -14.87
CA ALA A 658 -6.98 18.48 -15.81
C ALA A 658 -5.67 18.32 -16.60
N ASP A 659 -5.66 18.82 -17.84
CA ASP A 659 -4.46 18.99 -18.64
C ASP A 659 -4.19 20.48 -18.90
N PHE A 660 -3.25 21.07 -18.14
CA PHE A 660 -2.88 22.48 -18.26
C PHE A 660 -2.26 22.86 -19.62
N GLN A 661 -1.95 21.88 -20.48
CA GLN A 661 -1.51 22.12 -21.86
C GLN A 661 -2.70 22.44 -22.81
N VAL A 662 -3.91 22.01 -22.44
CA VAL A 662 -5.11 22.02 -23.30
C VAL A 662 -6.03 23.19 -23.01
N ARG A 663 -6.25 23.52 -21.72
CA ARG A 663 -7.22 24.56 -21.30
C ARG A 663 -6.70 25.35 -20.09
N LYS A 664 -6.83 26.67 -20.11
CA LYS A 664 -6.59 27.51 -18.92
C LYS A 664 -7.87 27.78 -18.12
N THR A 665 -7.78 27.61 -16.80
CA THR A 665 -8.89 27.83 -15.87
C THR A 665 -8.33 28.17 -14.47
N ARG A 666 -9.23 28.50 -13.54
CA ARG A 666 -8.90 28.64 -12.12
C ARG A 666 -8.83 27.28 -11.44
N TYR A 667 -7.76 27.03 -10.70
CA TYR A 667 -7.57 25.83 -9.87
C TYR A 667 -7.54 26.16 -8.37
N TRP A 668 -7.33 27.44 -8.04
CA TRP A 668 -7.36 27.98 -6.68
C TRP A 668 -8.07 29.33 -6.66
N ALA A 669 -8.43 29.80 -5.46
CA ALA A 669 -8.76 31.21 -5.25
C ALA A 669 -7.54 32.10 -5.56
N ASP A 670 -7.77 33.34 -5.99
CA ASP A 670 -6.71 34.22 -6.52
C ASP A 670 -5.59 34.51 -5.49
N ASP A 671 -5.93 34.54 -4.20
CA ASP A 671 -4.96 34.74 -3.11
C ASP A 671 -4.13 33.49 -2.82
N ASN A 672 -4.77 32.31 -2.82
CA ASN A 672 -4.11 31.02 -2.66
C ASN A 672 -3.17 30.74 -3.84
N ALA A 673 -3.58 31.06 -5.07
CA ALA A 673 -2.73 30.97 -6.25
C ALA A 673 -1.48 31.85 -6.10
N ARG A 674 -1.63 33.14 -5.73
CA ARG A 674 -0.50 34.05 -5.51
C ARG A 674 0.46 33.52 -4.44
N ARG A 675 -0.06 33.17 -3.25
CA ARG A 675 0.72 32.59 -2.15
C ARG A 675 1.46 31.31 -2.57
N LEU A 676 0.83 30.43 -3.34
CA LEU A 676 1.46 29.20 -3.82
C LEU A 676 2.62 29.49 -4.78
N MET A 677 2.48 30.45 -5.70
CA MET A 677 3.57 30.81 -6.61
C MET A 677 4.70 31.56 -5.88
N ASP A 678 4.41 32.32 -4.83
CA ASP A 678 5.43 32.91 -3.95
C ASP A 678 6.21 31.84 -3.18
N ILE A 679 5.52 30.83 -2.62
CA ILE A 679 6.14 29.68 -1.96
C ILE A 679 7.03 28.91 -2.95
N ARG A 680 6.56 28.70 -4.19
CA ARG A 680 7.37 28.09 -5.26
C ARG A 680 8.64 28.87 -5.56
N ARG A 681 8.55 30.20 -5.71
CA ARG A 681 9.74 31.08 -5.90
C ARG A 681 10.69 31.07 -4.70
N LYS A 682 10.17 30.95 -3.48
CA LYS A 682 10.98 30.91 -2.25
C LYS A 682 11.79 29.61 -2.13
N TRP A 683 11.16 28.47 -2.36
CA TRP A 683 11.76 27.15 -2.10
C TRP A 683 12.45 26.52 -3.30
N ASP A 684 12.09 26.92 -4.51
CA ASP A 684 12.74 26.48 -5.75
C ASP A 684 13.00 27.67 -6.71
N PRO A 685 13.85 28.65 -6.33
CA PRO A 685 14.15 29.82 -7.16
C PRO A 685 14.88 29.49 -8.47
N GLN A 686 15.51 28.31 -8.57
CA GLN A 686 16.15 27.84 -9.82
C GLN A 686 15.23 27.02 -10.71
N GLY A 687 14.03 26.61 -10.26
CA GLY A 687 13.13 25.74 -11.02
C GLY A 687 13.67 24.32 -11.20
N ARG A 688 14.44 23.84 -10.20
CA ARG A 688 15.02 22.50 -10.16
C ARG A 688 13.92 21.45 -10.13
N ILE A 689 12.85 21.65 -9.39
CA ILE A 689 11.69 20.75 -9.37
C ILE A 689 10.78 21.14 -10.53
N CYS A 690 10.36 20.18 -11.35
CA CYS A 690 9.43 20.44 -12.45
C CYS A 690 8.16 21.13 -11.93
N GLY A 691 7.71 22.16 -12.66
CA GLY A 691 6.47 22.87 -12.35
C GLY A 691 5.26 22.24 -13.03
N TYR A 692 4.13 22.95 -12.96
CA TYR A 692 2.93 22.64 -13.74
C TYR A 692 3.27 22.46 -15.22
N LEU A 693 2.82 21.36 -15.82
CA LEU A 693 3.00 21.11 -17.25
C LEU A 693 1.96 21.93 -18.03
N ASP A 694 2.28 23.18 -18.31
CA ASP A 694 1.53 24.04 -19.21
C ASP A 694 2.00 23.86 -20.68
N LYS A 695 1.35 24.57 -21.60
CA LYS A 695 1.62 24.48 -23.03
C LYS A 695 3.08 24.86 -23.36
N GLY A 696 3.88 23.86 -23.72
CA GLY A 696 5.30 24.04 -24.03
C GLY A 696 6.21 24.12 -22.80
N ASP A 697 5.72 23.72 -21.61
CA ASP A 697 6.51 23.64 -20.37
C ASP A 697 7.23 24.96 -20.00
N GLN A 698 6.43 26.02 -19.88
CA GLN A 698 6.87 27.41 -19.68
C GLN A 698 6.57 27.97 -18.28
N SER A 699 5.85 27.22 -17.44
CA SER A 699 5.48 27.66 -16.08
C SER A 699 6.70 27.92 -15.20
N GLY A 700 7.70 27.03 -15.25
CA GLY A 700 8.97 27.14 -14.53
C GLY A 700 8.82 27.52 -13.06
N THR A 701 9.46 28.61 -12.65
CA THR A 701 9.35 29.22 -11.32
C THR A 701 8.24 30.27 -11.20
N ARG A 702 7.67 30.73 -12.34
CA ARG A 702 6.51 31.65 -12.35
C ARG A 702 5.26 30.94 -11.87
N GLY A 703 5.16 29.64 -12.18
CA GLY A 703 4.02 28.79 -11.84
C GLY A 703 2.89 28.88 -12.86
N LEU A 704 1.72 28.37 -12.50
CA LEU A 704 0.57 28.29 -13.40
C LEU A 704 -0.23 29.59 -13.44
N ASP A 705 -0.68 29.95 -14.63
CA ASP A 705 -1.60 31.05 -14.90
C ASP A 705 -3.02 30.70 -14.39
N ASN A 706 -3.36 31.10 -13.15
CA ASN A 706 -4.64 30.83 -12.49
C ASN A 706 -5.77 31.75 -13.00
N ALA A 707 -5.94 31.80 -14.32
CA ALA A 707 -6.94 32.61 -15.00
C ALA A 707 -7.81 31.74 -15.91
N LYS A 708 -9.07 32.15 -16.10
CA LYS A 708 -9.87 31.64 -17.20
C LYS A 708 -9.30 32.17 -18.51
N GLU A 709 -9.39 31.39 -19.58
CA GLU A 709 -9.21 31.92 -20.92
C GLU A 709 -10.16 33.12 -21.12
N SER A 710 -9.57 34.26 -21.48
CA SER A 710 -10.33 35.45 -21.88
C SER A 710 -11.25 35.06 -23.03
N LYS A 711 -12.54 35.42 -22.93
CA LYS A 711 -13.55 35.14 -23.97
C LYS A 711 -12.99 35.47 -25.37
N LEU A 712 -12.80 34.44 -26.18
CA LEU A 712 -12.82 34.52 -27.64
C LEU A 712 -14.27 34.70 -28.11
#